data_AF-A0A673AQ90-F1
#
_entry.id   AF-A0A673AQ90-F1
#
_cell.length_a   1.000
_cell.length_b   1.000
_cell.length_c   1.000
_cell.angle_alpha   90.00
_cell.angle_beta   90.00
_cell.angle_gamma   90.00
#
_symmetry.space_group_name_H-M   'P 1'
#
loop_
_entity.id
_entity.type
_entity.pdbx_description
1 polymer ?
#
loop_
_entity_poly.entity_id
_entity_poly.type
_entity_poly.pdbx_seq_one_letter_code
_entity_poly.pdbx_strand_id
1 'polypeptide(L)'
;MGFGEDLRCPQAHAAVMRLLDSELHLMEVMKKWMGQRAKSEREFSVQLHHMAAMVERLDRPQPSAGLDHISQLNKSWGVLVSQTENLSQVMKKRSEDLLDGPISKLTLLIRDKQQLRKTYAEQWSLLRQELNKVTQTELERLKSSYRQAVRDAAQAKRKYQDASRDKERDKAKERYIKASLKLYELHNEYVLSVRAAQIYHQHHYSQIQPALLDALQTLQQEMVLILKEILQEYFDISTLLHHEVVQIHREISSALTVIDPHREYDSFIQQNRSVGEIPACVEFDCNILEDCEQLNPREIELNDLTLETIQHKLTAVEEELLGLARTLGSQQTSVEQLELDLEAEREGVKKGQRVYQFSKRHALEECRQQVALSQGMRAKLEVQRIVLKEKLDQLGSKEAPSALNLDADTVSLSSVTSTSSKLLVDGILNNLSGLFKSKCEVLPGLTPVLEVERPLEQQEWYHGAIPRLEVQQLLKNNGDFLVRKSQEKQGYVLSVQWNDCCKHFLIQHTDNLYRLDGESFQSIPQLINDLVSSHQHVTKKSDIVLKKPVLKDKWVLEHRDIILGPLIGRGNFGEVYSGHLRSDNTPVAVKSCKESLASEQKNKFLMEARILKQYDHPNIVKLIGVCTQKQPIYIIMELPIHLYNCGDFLSYLRHEGQNLRPKTLVKMTGNVASGMEYLESKKCIHRDLAARNCLVAENNMVKISDFGMSRQEDDGVYSAEGGLRQIPVKWTAPEALNYGRYTTESDVWSFGVLLWETFSLGMTPYTSMTNQQTREEVEKGYRMPAPNGCPVEVSRLMTSCWQYDPKNRPSFKKLHYLAFCIAV
;
A
#
# COMPACT_ATOMS: atom_id res chain seq x y z
N MET A 1 25.82 51.76 -11.51
CA MET A 1 24.77 51.09 -10.71
C MET A 1 25.44 50.14 -9.75
N GLY A 2 25.31 50.40 -8.46
CA GLY A 2 25.99 49.70 -7.40
C GLY A 2 25.47 50.14 -6.04
N PHE A 3 25.70 49.35 -5.00
CA PHE A 3 25.16 49.64 -3.68
C PHE A 3 25.65 51.00 -3.16
N GLY A 4 26.93 51.34 -3.35
CA GLY A 4 27.49 52.62 -2.93
C GLY A 4 26.93 53.83 -3.70
N GLU A 5 26.52 53.63 -4.95
CA GLU A 5 25.92 54.69 -5.78
C GLU A 5 24.43 54.88 -5.49
N ASP A 6 23.68 53.78 -5.37
CA ASP A 6 22.22 53.80 -5.48
C ASP A 6 21.49 53.57 -4.15
N LEU A 7 22.15 53.00 -3.13
CA LEU A 7 21.52 52.53 -1.88
C LEU A 7 21.93 53.33 -0.63
N ARG A 8 22.03 54.66 -0.76
CA ARG A 8 22.59 55.53 0.28
C ARG A 8 21.60 56.02 1.35
N CYS A 9 20.30 55.75 1.24
CA CYS A 9 19.32 56.24 2.21
C CYS A 9 19.00 55.21 3.30
N PRO A 10 18.46 55.62 4.47
CA PRO A 10 18.05 54.70 5.53
C PRO A 10 17.03 53.64 5.07
N GLN A 11 16.17 53.99 4.11
CA GLN A 11 15.22 53.05 3.50
C GLN A 11 15.95 51.97 2.68
N ALA A 12 17.02 52.35 1.97
CA ALA A 12 17.85 51.43 1.21
C ALA A 12 18.61 50.48 2.12
N HIS A 13 19.11 50.93 3.27
CA HIS A 13 19.67 50.03 4.29
C HIS A 13 18.66 48.97 4.75
N ALA A 14 17.43 49.37 5.05
CA ALA A 14 16.38 48.42 5.41
C ALA A 14 16.08 47.42 4.27
N ALA A 15 16.17 47.86 3.01
CA ALA A 15 16.03 47.00 1.84
C ALA A 15 17.21 46.01 1.73
N VAL A 16 18.45 46.47 1.94
CA VAL A 16 19.65 45.62 1.98
C VAL A 16 19.52 44.57 3.08
N MET A 17 19.10 44.95 4.29
CA MET A 17 18.90 43.98 5.37
C MET A 17 17.87 42.89 5.01
N ARG A 18 16.75 43.27 4.36
CA ARG A 18 15.78 42.29 3.86
C ARG A 18 16.36 41.39 2.77
N LEU A 19 17.19 41.93 1.86
CA LEU A 19 17.89 41.14 0.85
C LEU A 19 18.77 40.07 1.52
N LEU A 20 19.61 40.47 2.47
CA LEU A 20 20.49 39.56 3.21
C LEU A 20 19.70 38.44 3.90
N ASP A 21 18.59 38.78 4.56
CA ASP A 21 17.71 37.82 5.24
C ASP A 21 17.04 36.86 4.23
N SER A 22 16.60 37.38 3.08
CA SER A 22 15.96 36.56 2.04
C SER A 22 16.92 35.56 1.38
N GLU A 23 18.15 35.99 1.07
CA GLU A 23 19.16 35.12 0.49
C GLU A 23 19.62 34.06 1.48
N LEU A 24 19.72 34.41 2.76
CA LEU A 24 20.04 33.46 3.82
C LEU A 24 18.96 32.40 3.98
N HIS A 25 17.69 32.81 3.94
CA HIS A 25 16.57 31.88 3.92
C HIS A 25 16.62 30.95 2.70
N LEU A 26 16.91 31.48 1.52
CA LEU A 26 17.05 30.70 0.29
C LEU A 26 18.15 29.63 0.43
N MET A 27 19.31 29.99 0.97
CA MET A 27 20.42 29.05 1.17
C MET A 27 20.06 27.94 2.18
N GLU A 28 19.32 28.26 3.24
CA GLU A 28 18.81 27.26 4.18
C GLU A 28 17.80 26.29 3.53
N VAL A 29 16.94 26.81 2.65
CA VAL A 29 16.02 25.97 1.86
C VAL A 29 16.80 25.06 0.91
N MET A 30 17.80 25.60 0.19
CA MET A 30 18.69 24.81 -0.68
C MET A 30 19.39 23.70 0.10
N LYS A 31 19.95 23.99 1.27
CA LYS A 31 20.60 23.02 2.15
C LYS A 31 19.67 21.88 2.54
N LYS A 32 18.43 22.21 2.97
CA LYS A 32 17.42 21.20 3.33
C LYS A 32 17.07 20.32 2.14
N TRP A 33 16.90 20.91 0.96
CA TRP A 33 16.57 20.19 -0.25
C TRP A 33 17.71 19.25 -0.68
N MET A 34 18.95 19.71 -0.68
CA MET A 34 20.14 18.87 -0.94
C MET A 34 20.28 17.75 0.09
N GLY A 35 20.04 18.03 1.38
CA GLY A 35 20.04 17.02 2.43
C GLY A 35 18.97 15.94 2.24
N GLN A 36 17.78 16.32 1.78
CA GLN A 36 16.74 15.37 1.43
C GLN A 36 17.13 14.52 0.22
N ARG A 37 17.83 15.10 -0.77
CA ARG A 37 18.37 14.34 -1.90
C ARG A 37 19.38 13.29 -1.46
N ALA A 38 20.35 13.65 -0.62
CA ALA A 38 21.35 12.71 -0.09
C ALA A 38 20.67 11.56 0.67
N LYS A 39 19.68 11.88 1.51
CA LYS A 39 18.86 10.87 2.20
C LYS A 39 18.16 9.92 1.23
N SER A 40 17.56 10.44 0.16
CA SER A 40 16.90 9.63 -0.86
C SER A 40 17.87 8.69 -1.59
N GLU A 41 19.10 9.13 -1.89
CA GLU A 41 20.12 8.27 -2.52
C GLU A 41 20.57 7.15 -1.59
N ARG A 42 20.72 7.44 -0.28
CA ARG A 42 21.01 6.41 0.74
C ARG A 42 19.88 5.40 0.88
N GLU A 43 18.63 5.85 0.92
CA GLU A 43 17.47 4.97 1.00
C GLU A 43 17.34 4.09 -0.25
N PHE A 44 17.60 4.65 -1.43
CA PHE A 44 17.60 3.90 -2.68
C PHE A 44 18.71 2.85 -2.73
N SER A 45 19.93 3.20 -2.29
CA SER A 45 21.03 2.24 -2.12
C SER A 45 20.62 1.06 -1.23
N VAL A 46 20.03 1.33 -0.06
CA VAL A 46 19.58 0.27 0.86
C VAL A 46 18.55 -0.66 0.20
N GLN A 47 17.63 -0.12 -0.61
CA GLN A 47 16.66 -0.92 -1.34
C GLN A 47 17.32 -1.81 -2.40
N LEU A 48 18.26 -1.27 -3.18
CA LEU A 48 19.01 -2.03 -4.19
C LEU A 48 19.87 -3.13 -3.53
N HIS A 49 20.54 -2.82 -2.43
CA HIS A 49 21.30 -3.81 -1.66
C HIS A 49 20.40 -4.93 -1.15
N HIS A 50 19.21 -4.59 -0.64
CA HIS A 50 18.26 -5.58 -0.17
C HIS A 50 17.82 -6.53 -1.31
N MET A 51 17.59 -6.00 -2.51
CA MET A 51 17.26 -6.81 -3.69
C MET A 51 18.38 -7.80 -4.03
N ALA A 52 19.64 -7.37 -4.02
CA ALA A 52 20.78 -8.25 -4.28
C ALA A 52 20.96 -9.31 -3.17
N ALA A 53 20.88 -8.90 -1.90
CA ALA A 53 21.03 -9.79 -0.75
C ALA A 53 19.88 -10.82 -0.62
N MET A 54 18.70 -10.55 -1.16
CA MET A 54 17.62 -11.54 -1.24
C MET A 54 18.01 -12.75 -2.08
N VAL A 55 18.74 -12.54 -3.18
CA VAL A 55 19.18 -13.62 -4.08
C VAL A 55 20.19 -14.52 -3.37
N GLU A 56 21.20 -13.97 -2.70
CA GLU A 56 22.18 -14.77 -1.94
C GLU A 56 21.58 -15.61 -0.81
N ARG A 57 20.43 -15.18 -0.25
CA ARG A 57 19.72 -15.93 0.80
C ARG A 57 18.86 -17.05 0.25
N LEU A 58 18.28 -16.85 -0.94
CA LEU A 58 17.39 -17.81 -1.61
C LEU A 58 18.17 -18.84 -2.43
N ASP A 59 19.36 -18.48 -2.90
CA ASP A 59 20.21 -19.30 -3.77
C ASP A 59 21.27 -20.11 -2.99
N ARG A 60 21.08 -20.33 -1.68
CA ARG A 60 21.92 -21.26 -0.91
C ARG A 60 21.70 -22.67 -1.47
N PRO A 61 22.75 -23.34 -2.02
CA PRO A 61 22.60 -24.69 -2.52
C PRO A 61 22.21 -25.61 -1.36
N GLN A 62 21.13 -26.37 -1.49
CA GLN A 62 21.00 -27.59 -0.71
C GLN A 62 22.17 -28.50 -1.13
N PRO A 63 22.99 -29.05 -0.21
CA PRO A 63 24.19 -29.82 -0.55
C PRO A 63 23.95 -31.17 -1.25
N SER A 64 22.76 -31.43 -1.79
CA SER A 64 22.30 -32.76 -2.19
C SER A 64 21.85 -32.91 -3.64
N ALA A 65 22.05 -31.92 -4.52
CA ALA A 65 21.75 -32.09 -5.94
C ALA A 65 22.88 -31.53 -6.81
N GLY A 66 23.76 -32.41 -7.29
CA GLY A 66 24.84 -32.11 -8.24
C GLY A 66 24.31 -31.69 -9.61
N LEU A 67 23.81 -30.46 -9.71
CA LEU A 67 23.47 -29.81 -10.98
C LEU A 67 24.59 -28.84 -11.34
N ASP A 68 25.66 -29.36 -11.95
CA ASP A 68 26.76 -28.57 -12.57
C ASP A 68 26.33 -27.87 -13.87
N HIS A 69 25.03 -27.61 -14.05
CA HIS A 69 24.51 -26.92 -15.22
C HIS A 69 24.30 -25.43 -14.94
N ILE A 70 25.24 -24.61 -15.40
CA ILE A 70 25.10 -23.14 -15.38
C ILE A 70 24.64 -22.67 -16.76
N SER A 71 23.34 -22.43 -16.90
CA SER A 71 22.69 -21.96 -18.14
C SER A 71 23.10 -20.53 -18.51
N GLN A 72 22.87 -20.12 -19.77
CA GLN A 72 23.17 -18.73 -20.19
C GLN A 72 22.29 -17.73 -19.45
N LEU A 73 21.00 -18.06 -19.28
CA LEU A 73 20.07 -17.26 -18.47
C LEU A 73 20.58 -17.08 -17.05
N ASN A 74 21.08 -18.14 -16.40
CA ASN A 74 21.59 -18.06 -15.03
C ASN A 74 22.85 -17.15 -14.94
N LYS A 75 23.76 -17.25 -15.91
CA LYS A 75 24.94 -16.36 -15.99
C LYS A 75 24.53 -14.89 -16.16
N SER A 76 23.62 -14.61 -17.08
CA SER A 76 23.11 -13.26 -17.32
C SER A 76 22.34 -12.69 -16.13
N TRP A 77 21.57 -13.54 -15.43
CA TRP A 77 20.91 -13.19 -14.17
C TRP A 77 21.92 -12.84 -13.08
N GLY A 78 22.98 -13.63 -12.91
CA GLY A 78 24.06 -13.34 -11.97
C GLY A 78 24.73 -11.99 -12.22
N VAL A 79 24.99 -11.64 -13.49
CA VAL A 79 25.50 -10.31 -13.86
C VAL A 79 24.51 -9.21 -13.49
N LEU A 80 23.20 -9.39 -13.75
CA LEU A 80 22.17 -8.41 -13.38
C LEU A 80 22.16 -8.14 -11.87
N VAL A 81 22.20 -9.21 -11.06
CA VAL A 81 22.22 -9.11 -9.59
C VAL A 81 23.49 -8.42 -9.09
N SER A 82 24.66 -8.83 -9.58
CA SER A 82 25.95 -8.24 -9.22
C SER A 82 26.03 -6.75 -9.60
N GLN A 83 25.57 -6.38 -10.78
CA GLN A 83 25.56 -4.99 -11.23
C GLN A 83 24.53 -4.13 -10.48
N THR A 84 23.43 -4.73 -10.02
CA THR A 84 22.48 -4.06 -9.11
C THR A 84 23.11 -3.75 -7.75
N GLU A 85 23.97 -4.64 -7.23
CA GLU A 85 24.76 -4.38 -6.02
C GLU A 85 25.82 -3.29 -6.25
N ASN A 86 26.50 -3.29 -7.40
CA ASN A 86 27.42 -2.20 -7.75
C ASN A 86 26.69 -0.84 -7.80
N LEU A 87 25.48 -0.80 -8.36
CA LEU A 87 24.65 0.40 -8.38
C LEU A 87 24.31 0.88 -6.96
N SER A 88 23.97 -0.06 -6.07
CA SER A 88 23.74 0.23 -4.65
C SER A 88 24.95 0.93 -4.02
N GLN A 89 26.16 0.44 -4.26
CA GLN A 89 27.38 1.01 -3.71
C GLN A 89 27.66 2.42 -4.27
N VAL A 90 27.46 2.63 -5.57
CA VAL A 90 27.59 3.96 -6.20
C VAL A 90 26.59 4.95 -5.58
N MET A 91 25.34 4.55 -5.38
CA MET A 91 24.31 5.42 -4.77
C MET A 91 24.64 5.74 -3.31
N LYS A 92 25.20 4.79 -2.56
CA LYS A 92 25.67 5.03 -1.19
C LYS A 92 26.78 6.08 -1.16
N LYS A 93 27.81 5.90 -2.00
CA LYS A 93 28.95 6.80 -2.08
C LYS A 93 28.52 8.22 -2.44
N ARG A 94 27.60 8.38 -3.40
CA ARG A 94 27.07 9.72 -3.75
C ARG A 94 26.35 10.40 -2.61
N SER A 95 25.56 9.65 -1.83
CA SER A 95 24.95 10.22 -0.62
C SER A 95 26.01 10.77 0.34
N GLU A 96 27.16 10.09 0.48
CA GLU A 96 28.27 10.52 1.33
C GLU A 96 28.97 11.74 0.71
N ASP A 97 29.30 11.69 -0.58
CA ASP A 97 29.92 12.80 -1.33
C ASP A 97 29.05 14.07 -1.32
N LEU A 98 27.72 13.95 -1.40
CA LEU A 98 26.80 15.10 -1.29
C LEU A 98 26.85 15.75 0.10
N LEU A 99 26.94 14.93 1.16
CA LEU A 99 26.98 15.40 2.55
C LEU A 99 28.31 16.10 2.84
N ASP A 100 29.42 15.47 2.45
CA ASP A 100 30.77 15.92 2.75
C ASP A 100 31.25 17.05 1.82
N GLY A 101 30.71 17.13 0.60
CA GLY A 101 31.01 18.16 -0.39
C GLY A 101 30.05 19.35 -0.35
N PRO A 102 29.09 19.45 -1.28
CA PRO A 102 28.29 20.65 -1.51
C PRO A 102 27.45 21.07 -0.28
N ILE A 103 26.91 20.13 0.50
CA ILE A 103 26.10 20.45 1.68
C ILE A 103 26.95 21.04 2.82
N SER A 104 28.16 20.50 3.02
CA SER A 104 29.13 21.01 3.99
C SER A 104 29.60 22.42 3.61
N LYS A 105 29.98 22.62 2.34
CA LYS A 105 30.36 23.94 1.80
C LYS A 105 29.23 24.97 1.91
N LEU A 106 27.99 24.58 1.60
CA LEU A 106 26.83 25.46 1.76
C LEU A 106 26.59 25.82 3.23
N THR A 107 26.80 24.87 4.15
CA THR A 107 26.68 25.13 5.59
C THR A 107 27.71 26.17 6.06
N LEU A 108 28.94 26.10 5.56
CA LEU A 108 29.98 27.09 5.83
C LEU A 108 29.58 28.47 5.27
N LEU A 109 29.14 28.52 4.00
CA LEU A 109 28.73 29.77 3.35
C LEU A 109 27.54 30.44 4.05
N ILE A 110 26.58 29.66 4.58
CA ILE A 110 25.47 30.17 5.40
C ILE A 110 26.03 30.85 6.66
N ARG A 111 26.98 30.22 7.35
CA ARG A 111 27.60 30.78 8.56
C ARG A 111 28.33 32.09 8.25
N ASP A 112 29.08 32.13 7.15
CA ASP A 112 29.79 33.33 6.73
C ASP A 112 28.82 34.47 6.36
N LYS A 113 27.67 34.13 5.75
CA LYS A 113 26.61 35.10 5.44
C LYS A 113 25.90 35.63 6.68
N GLN A 114 25.67 34.80 7.70
CA GLN A 114 25.16 35.24 9.01
C GLN A 114 26.11 36.26 9.65
N GLN A 115 27.41 35.98 9.60
CA GLN A 115 28.43 36.86 10.13
C GLN A 115 28.52 38.16 9.32
N LEU A 116 28.51 38.10 7.99
CA LEU A 116 28.52 39.27 7.10
C LEU A 116 27.35 40.21 7.40
N ARG A 117 26.14 39.65 7.53
CA ARG A 117 24.92 40.41 7.88
C ARG A 117 25.07 41.14 9.21
N LYS A 118 25.58 40.44 10.23
CA LYS A 118 25.81 41.02 11.56
C LYS A 118 26.84 42.16 11.50
N THR A 119 28.01 41.89 10.90
CA THR A 119 29.09 42.88 10.77
C THR A 119 28.61 44.13 10.01
N TYR A 120 27.87 43.96 8.90
CA TYR A 120 27.32 45.09 8.14
C TYR A 120 26.36 45.96 8.99
N ALA A 121 25.45 45.33 9.74
CA ALA A 121 24.51 46.05 10.59
C ALA A 121 25.22 46.84 11.72
N GLU A 122 26.24 46.24 12.33
CA GLU A 122 27.07 46.88 13.36
C GLU A 122 27.85 48.07 12.79
N GLN A 123 28.52 47.90 11.64
CA GLN A 123 29.26 48.98 10.98
C GLN A 123 28.33 50.11 10.55
N TRP A 124 27.16 49.81 9.99
CA TRP A 124 26.16 50.82 9.63
C TRP A 124 25.70 51.63 10.86
N SER A 125 25.42 50.95 11.98
CA SER A 125 25.02 51.60 13.23
C SER A 125 26.14 52.49 13.78
N LEU A 126 27.38 52.02 13.78
CA LEU A 126 28.54 52.76 14.23
C LEU A 126 28.76 54.04 13.41
N LEU A 127 28.71 53.92 12.09
CA LEU A 127 28.85 55.07 11.18
C LEU A 127 27.75 56.13 11.42
N ARG A 128 26.51 55.68 11.67
CA ARG A 128 25.40 56.59 11.96
C ARG A 128 25.53 57.25 13.34
N GLN A 129 26.03 56.52 14.33
CA GLN A 129 26.28 57.05 15.67
C GLN A 129 27.36 58.14 15.64
N GLU A 130 28.48 57.89 14.95
CA GLU A 130 29.55 58.89 14.82
C GLU A 130 29.10 60.12 14.02
N LEU A 131 28.32 59.94 12.94
CA LEU A 131 27.73 61.07 12.22
C LEU A 131 26.85 61.93 13.12
N ASN A 132 25.93 61.33 13.89
CA ASN A 132 25.06 62.06 14.80
C ASN A 132 25.86 62.74 15.93
N LYS A 133 26.88 62.09 16.46
CA LYS A 133 27.74 62.65 17.50
C LYS A 133 28.40 63.95 17.04
N VAL A 134 29.07 63.91 15.88
CA VAL A 134 29.80 65.05 15.33
C VAL A 134 28.87 66.15 14.82
N THR A 135 27.78 65.79 14.13
CA THR A 135 26.91 66.79 13.44
C THR A 135 25.74 67.30 14.27
N GLN A 136 25.36 66.62 15.36
CA GLN A 136 24.25 67.02 16.21
C GLN A 136 24.66 67.15 17.68
N THR A 137 25.11 66.07 18.31
CA THR A 137 25.28 66.02 19.77
C THR A 137 26.34 67.02 20.26
N GLU A 138 27.53 66.99 19.68
CA GLU A 138 28.62 67.89 20.05
C GLU A 138 28.31 69.35 19.69
N LEU A 139 27.70 69.57 18.51
CA LEU A 139 27.32 70.89 18.04
C LEU A 139 26.22 71.55 18.88
N GLU A 140 25.15 70.83 19.24
CA GLU A 140 24.08 71.40 20.08
C GLU A 140 24.56 71.69 21.50
N ARG A 141 25.46 70.85 22.06
CA ARG A 141 26.12 71.13 23.34
C ARG A 141 26.93 72.43 23.30
N LEU A 142 27.72 72.61 22.25
CA LEU A 142 28.56 73.79 22.06
C LEU A 142 27.73 75.04 21.78
N LYS A 143 26.70 74.93 20.94
CA LYS A 143 25.73 75.98 20.62
C LYS A 143 24.93 76.44 21.83
N SER A 144 24.55 75.53 22.73
CA SER A 144 23.91 75.86 24.00
C SER A 144 24.84 76.68 24.90
N SER A 145 26.07 76.20 25.08
CA SER A 145 27.13 76.90 25.84
C SER A 145 27.43 78.28 25.24
N TYR A 146 27.50 78.38 23.92
CA TYR A 146 27.72 79.62 23.19
C TYR A 146 26.58 80.63 23.39
N ARG A 147 25.31 80.20 23.26
CA ARG A 147 24.14 81.04 23.54
C ARG A 147 24.13 81.55 24.98
N GLN A 148 24.52 80.72 25.95
CA GLN A 148 24.63 81.16 27.33
C GLN A 148 25.72 82.21 27.50
N ALA A 149 26.91 82.00 26.92
CA ALA A 149 27.99 82.97 26.97
C ALA A 149 27.62 84.31 26.31
N VAL A 150 26.85 84.30 25.22
CA VAL A 150 26.30 85.52 24.58
C VAL A 150 25.40 86.28 25.57
N ARG A 151 24.48 85.58 26.26
CA ARG A 151 23.60 86.18 27.27
C ARG A 151 24.40 86.77 28.45
N ASP A 152 25.37 86.01 28.95
CA ASP A 152 26.21 86.42 30.08
C ASP A 152 27.06 87.65 29.74
N ALA A 153 27.68 87.67 28.55
CA ALA A 153 28.45 88.82 28.07
C ALA A 153 27.56 90.06 27.85
N ALA A 154 26.36 89.89 27.28
CA ALA A 154 25.40 90.99 27.11
C ALA A 154 24.92 91.57 28.45
N GLN A 155 24.68 90.70 29.45
CA GLN A 155 24.30 91.13 30.79
C GLN A 155 25.45 91.84 31.52
N ALA A 156 26.67 91.31 31.41
CA ALA A 156 27.86 91.94 31.98
C ALA A 156 28.14 93.30 31.34
N LYS A 157 27.92 93.44 30.03
CA LYS A 157 28.03 94.71 29.29
C LYS A 157 27.06 95.77 29.82
N ARG A 158 25.78 95.42 29.99
CA ARG A 158 24.76 96.33 30.56
C ARG A 158 25.15 96.79 31.96
N LYS A 159 25.52 95.85 32.85
CA LYS A 159 25.96 96.17 34.22
C LYS A 159 27.20 97.09 34.27
N TYR A 160 28.11 96.98 33.31
CA TYR A 160 29.25 97.89 33.18
C TYR A 160 28.83 99.29 32.70
N GLN A 161 27.87 99.37 31.78
CA GLN A 161 27.31 100.64 31.29
C GLN A 161 26.52 101.40 32.36
N ASP A 162 25.83 100.69 33.24
CA ASP A 162 24.97 101.26 34.29
C ASP A 162 25.73 101.65 35.58
N ALA A 163 27.02 101.35 35.70
CA ALA A 163 27.79 101.57 36.93
C ALA A 163 28.22 103.04 37.11
N SER A 164 27.74 103.71 38.16
CA SER A 164 27.99 105.15 38.41
C SER A 164 29.14 105.47 39.38
N ARG A 165 29.67 104.49 40.14
CA ARG A 165 30.79 104.68 41.09
C ARG A 165 32.07 104.05 40.55
N ASP A 166 33.20 104.75 40.61
CA ASP A 166 34.48 104.30 40.01
C ASP A 166 34.91 102.88 40.44
N LYS A 167 34.82 102.57 41.74
CA LYS A 167 35.21 101.26 42.28
C LYS A 167 34.26 100.11 41.87
N GLU A 168 33.00 100.42 41.58
CA GLU A 168 32.01 99.45 41.07
C GLU A 168 32.16 99.26 39.56
N ARG A 169 32.51 100.34 38.85
CA ARG A 169 32.75 100.35 37.42
C ARG A 169 33.95 99.50 37.03
N ASP A 170 35.05 99.55 37.79
CA ASP A 170 36.23 98.71 37.55
C ASP A 170 35.93 97.21 37.73
N LYS A 171 35.18 96.83 38.77
CA LYS A 171 34.74 95.43 38.98
C LYS A 171 33.79 94.95 37.88
N ALA A 172 32.88 95.82 37.42
CA ALA A 172 31.98 95.50 36.32
C ALA A 172 32.73 95.37 34.98
N LYS A 173 33.77 96.19 34.77
CA LYS A 173 34.68 96.12 33.60
C LYS A 173 35.43 94.79 33.56
N GLU A 174 36.01 94.36 34.68
CA GLU A 174 36.74 93.08 34.78
C GLU A 174 35.82 91.89 34.49
N ARG A 175 34.59 91.89 35.04
CA ARG A 175 33.58 90.86 34.76
C ARG A 175 33.16 90.84 33.29
N TYR A 176 33.00 92.01 32.66
CA TYR A 176 32.69 92.10 31.23
C TYR A 176 33.85 91.59 30.36
N ILE A 177 35.10 91.93 30.68
CA ILE A 177 36.28 91.41 29.98
C ILE A 177 36.32 89.88 30.10
N LYS A 178 36.15 89.33 31.30
CA LYS A 178 36.15 87.87 31.52
C LYS A 178 35.02 87.16 30.77
N ALA A 179 33.81 87.73 30.76
CA ALA A 179 32.68 87.17 30.01
C ALA A 179 32.89 87.26 28.50
N SER A 180 33.53 88.33 28.01
CA SER A 180 33.86 88.51 26.58
C SER A 180 34.95 87.56 26.12
N LEU A 181 36.00 87.36 26.92
CA LEU A 181 37.05 86.36 26.65
C LEU A 181 36.43 84.96 26.48
N LYS A 182 35.60 84.54 27.44
CA LYS A 182 34.89 83.25 27.38
C LYS A 182 33.98 83.14 26.17
N LEU A 183 33.30 84.22 25.78
CA LEU A 183 32.47 84.26 24.57
C LEU A 183 33.33 84.08 23.31
N TYR A 184 34.48 84.74 23.21
CA TYR A 184 35.37 84.63 22.06
C TYR A 184 36.03 83.24 21.95
N GLU A 185 36.44 82.65 23.07
CA GLU A 185 36.94 81.27 23.11
C GLU A 185 35.89 80.29 22.59
N LEU A 186 34.65 80.37 23.11
CA LEU A 186 33.55 79.51 22.67
C LEU A 186 33.11 79.81 21.22
N HIS A 187 33.22 81.05 20.75
CA HIS A 187 32.98 81.40 19.36
C HIS A 187 33.96 80.66 18.43
N ASN A 188 35.26 80.74 18.75
CA ASN A 188 36.30 80.10 17.97
C ASN A 188 36.13 78.57 17.95
N GLU A 189 35.86 77.96 19.11
CA GLU A 189 35.58 76.52 19.21
C GLU A 189 34.35 76.15 18.37
N TYR A 190 33.26 76.94 18.44
CA TYR A 190 32.04 76.69 17.67
C TYR A 190 32.26 76.77 16.16
N VAL A 191 33.01 77.78 15.69
CA VAL A 191 33.35 77.92 14.27
C VAL A 191 34.17 76.71 13.78
N LEU A 192 35.17 76.29 14.56
CA LEU A 192 35.99 75.12 14.24
C LEU A 192 35.16 73.83 14.20
N SER A 193 34.32 73.59 15.22
CA SER A 193 33.47 72.39 15.28
C SER A 193 32.44 72.35 14.15
N VAL A 194 31.83 73.49 13.80
CA VAL A 194 30.88 73.56 12.65
C VAL A 194 31.61 73.22 11.35
N ARG A 195 32.82 73.75 11.15
CA ARG A 195 33.60 73.44 9.94
C ARG A 195 34.02 71.97 9.90
N ALA A 196 34.46 71.41 11.01
CA ALA A 196 34.79 69.99 11.13
C ALA A 196 33.57 69.09 10.82
N ALA A 197 32.40 69.43 11.36
CA ALA A 197 31.16 68.71 11.12
C ALA A 197 30.70 68.77 9.65
N GLN A 198 30.87 69.90 8.97
CA GLN A 198 30.59 70.02 7.53
C GLN A 198 31.47 69.08 6.70
N ILE A 199 32.78 69.07 6.97
CA ILE A 199 33.73 68.20 6.27
C ILE A 199 33.42 66.73 6.56
N TYR A 200 33.15 66.38 7.82
CA TYR A 200 32.77 65.02 8.19
C TYR A 200 31.48 64.58 7.49
N HIS A 201 30.45 65.43 7.46
CA HIS A 201 29.19 65.16 6.76
C HIS A 201 29.42 64.90 5.26
N GLN A 202 30.20 65.77 4.61
CA GLN A 202 30.55 65.57 3.20
C GLN A 202 31.27 64.23 3.01
N HIS A 203 32.30 63.95 3.82
CA HIS A 203 33.11 62.75 3.70
C HIS A 203 32.32 61.46 3.97
N HIS A 204 31.39 61.50 4.92
CA HIS A 204 30.48 60.40 5.22
C HIS A 204 29.66 59.97 4.01
N TYR A 205 28.98 60.91 3.35
CA TYR A 205 28.10 60.61 2.22
C TYR A 205 28.81 60.43 0.88
N SER A 206 30.00 61.00 0.71
CA SER A 206 30.79 60.89 -0.53
C SER A 206 31.77 59.73 -0.55
N GLN A 207 32.23 59.25 0.62
CA GLN A 207 33.28 58.22 0.68
C GLN A 207 32.97 57.09 1.67
N ILE A 208 32.74 57.41 2.95
CA ILE A 208 32.68 56.36 3.99
C ILE A 208 31.50 55.40 3.78
N GLN A 209 30.30 55.95 3.61
CA GLN A 209 29.10 55.14 3.47
C GLN A 209 29.04 54.39 2.13
N PRO A 210 29.37 55.01 0.97
CA PRO A 210 29.52 54.27 -0.29
C PRO A 210 30.52 53.12 -0.19
N ALA A 211 31.69 53.33 0.43
CA ALA A 211 32.70 52.29 0.57
C ALA A 211 32.21 51.06 1.35
N LEU A 212 31.44 51.25 2.43
CA LEU A 212 30.81 50.14 3.17
C LEU A 212 29.84 49.35 2.28
N LEU A 213 29.04 50.05 1.47
CA LEU A 213 28.05 49.46 0.58
C LEU A 213 28.70 48.71 -0.59
N ASP A 214 29.76 49.26 -1.18
CA ASP A 214 30.50 48.61 -2.26
C ASP A 214 31.27 47.37 -1.77
N ALA A 215 31.82 47.43 -0.55
CA ALA A 215 32.42 46.26 0.09
C ALA A 215 31.39 45.15 0.31
N LEU A 216 30.17 45.50 0.77
CA LEU A 216 29.08 44.52 0.90
C LEU A 216 28.70 43.92 -0.45
N GLN A 217 28.58 44.74 -1.50
CA GLN A 217 28.25 44.26 -2.85
C GLN A 217 29.31 43.28 -3.36
N THR A 218 30.59 43.59 -3.15
CA THR A 218 31.71 42.76 -3.59
C THR A 218 31.67 41.39 -2.91
N LEU A 219 31.48 41.36 -1.59
CA LEU A 219 31.35 40.11 -0.83
C LEU A 219 30.11 39.30 -1.22
N GLN A 220 29.00 39.97 -1.54
CA GLN A 220 27.80 39.30 -2.04
C GLN A 220 28.01 38.65 -3.41
N GLN A 221 28.68 39.37 -4.33
CA GLN A 221 29.01 38.83 -5.64
C GLN A 221 29.94 37.60 -5.53
N GLU A 222 30.92 37.64 -4.62
CA GLU A 222 31.78 36.49 -4.34
C GLU A 222 30.99 35.31 -3.76
N MET A 223 30.09 35.55 -2.80
CA MET A 223 29.21 34.50 -2.27
C MET A 223 28.33 33.86 -3.35
N VAL A 224 27.87 34.63 -4.34
CA VAL A 224 27.10 34.11 -5.48
C VAL A 224 27.97 33.21 -6.37
N LEU A 225 29.24 33.55 -6.59
CA LEU A 225 30.18 32.70 -7.33
C LEU A 225 30.42 31.38 -6.60
N ILE A 226 30.67 31.41 -5.29
CA ILE A 226 30.85 30.20 -4.47
C ILE A 226 29.56 29.35 -4.51
N LEU A 227 28.39 29.97 -4.40
CA LEU A 227 27.12 29.25 -4.48
C LEU A 227 26.92 28.57 -5.84
N LYS A 228 27.34 29.21 -6.94
CA LYS A 228 27.32 28.61 -8.27
C LYS A 228 28.20 27.37 -8.34
N GLU A 229 29.40 27.42 -7.78
CA GLU A 229 30.32 26.26 -7.74
C GLU A 229 29.74 25.11 -6.91
N ILE A 230 29.13 25.40 -5.76
CA ILE A 230 28.43 24.40 -4.92
C ILE A 230 27.29 23.74 -5.71
N LEU A 231 26.51 24.52 -6.46
CA LEU A 231 25.40 23.98 -7.27
C LEU A 231 25.90 23.12 -8.43
N GLN A 232 27.03 23.49 -9.03
CA GLN A 232 27.66 22.70 -10.09
C GLN A 232 28.17 21.35 -9.54
N GLU A 233 28.90 21.37 -8.42
CA GLU A 233 29.37 20.17 -7.74
C GLU A 233 28.19 19.26 -7.33
N TYR A 234 27.10 19.83 -6.80
CA TYR A 234 25.87 19.10 -6.53
C TYR A 234 25.32 18.40 -7.79
N PHE A 235 25.29 19.08 -8.94
CA PHE A 235 24.81 18.50 -10.19
C PHE A 235 25.70 17.34 -10.65
N ASP A 236 27.02 17.52 -10.60
CA ASP A 236 27.99 16.52 -11.05
C ASP A 236 27.92 15.23 -10.22
N ILE A 237 27.72 15.34 -8.90
CA ILE A 237 27.57 14.17 -8.01
C ILE A 237 26.19 13.51 -8.21
N SER A 238 25.14 14.31 -8.29
CA SER A 238 23.75 13.80 -8.24
C SER A 238 23.21 13.37 -9.61
N THR A 239 23.90 13.60 -10.72
CA THR A 239 23.39 13.21 -12.04
C THR A 239 23.30 11.68 -12.19
N LEU A 240 22.14 11.19 -12.64
CA LEU A 240 21.95 9.78 -12.98
C LEU A 240 22.63 9.39 -14.31
N LEU A 241 23.11 10.37 -15.07
CA LEU A 241 23.80 10.19 -16.34
C LEU A 241 25.32 10.11 -16.18
N HIS A 242 25.83 10.03 -14.94
CA HIS A 242 27.25 9.86 -14.70
C HIS A 242 27.77 8.56 -15.33
N HIS A 243 29.03 8.59 -15.76
CA HIS A 243 29.66 7.50 -16.49
C HIS A 243 29.54 6.14 -15.79
N GLU A 244 29.75 6.08 -14.48
CA GLU A 244 29.65 4.85 -13.67
C GLU A 244 28.25 4.22 -13.73
N VAL A 245 27.18 5.01 -13.58
CA VAL A 245 25.80 4.51 -13.62
C VAL A 245 25.44 4.02 -15.03
N VAL A 246 25.84 4.79 -16.04
CA VAL A 246 25.64 4.40 -17.44
C VAL A 246 26.38 3.10 -17.78
N GLN A 247 27.61 2.93 -17.27
CA GLN A 247 28.41 1.73 -17.48
C GLN A 247 27.74 0.50 -16.88
N ILE A 248 27.25 0.60 -15.63
CA ILE A 248 26.49 -0.47 -14.96
C ILE A 248 25.28 -0.89 -15.81
N HIS A 249 24.48 0.07 -16.28
CA HIS A 249 23.31 -0.24 -17.11
C HIS A 249 23.67 -0.82 -18.49
N ARG A 250 24.81 -0.43 -19.08
CA ARG A 250 25.32 -1.06 -20.32
C ARG A 250 25.71 -2.51 -20.09
N GLU A 251 26.36 -2.83 -18.97
CA GLU A 251 26.75 -4.20 -18.63
C GLU A 251 25.52 -5.10 -18.42
N ILE A 252 24.50 -4.60 -17.71
CA ILE A 252 23.21 -5.31 -17.57
C ILE A 252 22.57 -5.54 -18.95
N SER A 253 22.50 -4.51 -19.78
CA SER A 253 21.94 -4.63 -21.13
C SER A 253 22.70 -5.64 -21.98
N SER A 254 24.04 -5.63 -21.93
CA SER A 254 24.89 -6.57 -22.65
C SER A 254 24.62 -8.02 -22.22
N ALA A 255 24.55 -8.26 -20.89
CA ALA A 255 24.25 -9.58 -20.34
C ALA A 255 22.89 -10.11 -20.81
N LEU A 256 21.86 -9.25 -20.90
CA LEU A 256 20.55 -9.64 -21.40
C LEU A 256 20.54 -9.93 -22.91
N THR A 257 21.34 -9.22 -23.69
CA THR A 257 21.44 -9.46 -25.16
C THR A 257 22.16 -10.74 -25.53
N VAL A 258 22.99 -11.28 -24.62
CA VAL A 258 23.72 -12.53 -24.83
C VAL A 258 22.80 -13.76 -24.76
N ILE A 259 21.62 -13.66 -24.13
CA ILE A 259 20.70 -14.79 -23.95
C ILE A 259 20.18 -15.25 -25.32
N ASP A 260 20.63 -16.42 -25.76
CA ASP A 260 20.13 -17.11 -26.95
C ASP A 260 19.22 -18.28 -26.54
N PRO A 261 17.89 -18.17 -26.72
CA PRO A 261 16.95 -19.22 -26.35
C PRO A 261 17.22 -20.58 -27.02
N HIS A 262 17.83 -20.59 -28.21
CA HIS A 262 18.09 -21.83 -28.95
C HIS A 262 19.27 -22.62 -28.40
N ARG A 263 20.12 -21.98 -27.59
CA ARG A 263 21.35 -22.55 -27.05
C ARG A 263 21.34 -22.73 -25.54
N GLU A 264 20.24 -22.37 -24.89
CA GLU A 264 20.09 -22.41 -23.43
C GLU A 264 20.36 -23.81 -22.85
N TYR A 265 19.91 -24.85 -23.55
CA TYR A 265 20.01 -26.25 -23.10
C TYR A 265 21.18 -27.04 -23.72
N ASP A 266 22.02 -26.44 -24.59
CA ASP A 266 23.11 -27.14 -25.29
C ASP A 266 24.04 -27.86 -24.30
N SER A 267 24.49 -27.14 -23.27
CA SER A 267 25.38 -27.69 -22.25
C SER A 267 24.70 -28.79 -21.43
N PHE A 268 23.39 -28.66 -21.16
CA PHE A 268 22.63 -29.66 -20.41
C PHE A 268 22.50 -30.96 -21.23
N ILE A 269 22.13 -30.83 -22.51
CA ILE A 269 22.01 -31.96 -23.44
C ILE A 269 23.36 -32.66 -23.62
N GLN A 270 24.44 -31.91 -23.79
CA GLN A 270 25.79 -32.49 -23.94
C GLN A 270 26.22 -33.30 -22.69
N GLN A 271 25.88 -32.83 -21.49
CA GLN A 271 26.18 -33.51 -20.23
C GLN A 271 25.32 -34.75 -20.00
N ASN A 272 24.05 -34.73 -20.40
CA ASN A 272 23.06 -35.76 -20.05
C ASN A 272 22.65 -36.68 -21.20
N ARG A 273 23.24 -36.52 -22.40
CA ARG A 273 22.92 -37.39 -23.55
C ARG A 273 23.14 -38.86 -23.21
N SER A 274 22.12 -39.68 -23.41
CA SER A 274 22.17 -41.13 -23.32
C SER A 274 21.45 -41.73 -24.51
N VAL A 275 21.85 -42.94 -24.91
CA VAL A 275 21.13 -43.71 -25.92
C VAL A 275 20.17 -44.62 -25.16
N GLY A 276 18.87 -44.39 -25.30
CA GLY A 276 17.87 -45.29 -24.73
C GLY A 276 17.85 -46.61 -25.49
N GLU A 277 17.89 -47.73 -24.77
CA GLU A 277 17.65 -49.05 -25.38
C GLU A 277 16.18 -49.13 -25.82
N ILE A 278 15.94 -49.39 -27.10
CA ILE A 278 14.59 -49.68 -27.61
C ILE A 278 14.28 -51.13 -27.20
N PRO A 279 13.23 -51.38 -26.38
CA PRO A 279 12.86 -52.74 -26.01
C PRO A 279 12.57 -53.59 -27.25
N ALA A 280 12.83 -54.90 -27.16
CA ALA A 280 12.51 -55.83 -28.25
C ALA A 280 11.01 -55.76 -28.62
N CYS A 281 10.71 -55.81 -29.92
CA CYS A 281 9.33 -55.83 -30.40
C CYS A 281 8.62 -57.13 -29.97
N VAL A 282 7.31 -57.06 -29.74
CA VAL A 282 6.51 -58.24 -29.36
C VAL A 282 6.36 -59.17 -30.56
N GLU A 283 6.66 -60.45 -30.37
CA GLU A 283 6.43 -61.51 -31.36
C GLU A 283 5.32 -62.47 -30.91
N PHE A 284 4.70 -63.18 -31.85
CA PHE A 284 3.75 -64.26 -31.52
C PHE A 284 4.50 -65.38 -30.78
N ASP A 285 4.05 -65.70 -29.56
CA ASP A 285 4.65 -66.75 -28.74
C ASP A 285 4.19 -68.14 -29.22
N CYS A 286 5.07 -68.80 -29.97
CA CYS A 286 4.81 -70.13 -30.53
C CYS A 286 4.62 -71.20 -29.44
N ASN A 287 5.12 -70.97 -28.21
CA ASN A 287 5.02 -71.95 -27.12
C ASN A 287 3.56 -72.10 -26.62
N ILE A 288 2.68 -71.14 -26.91
CA ILE A 288 1.25 -71.19 -26.56
C ILE A 288 0.52 -72.32 -27.33
N LEU A 289 1.04 -72.73 -28.49
CA LEU A 289 0.42 -73.73 -29.36
C LEU A 289 0.99 -75.17 -29.20
N GLU A 290 1.83 -75.43 -28.18
CA GLU A 290 2.55 -76.70 -28.02
C GLU A 290 1.65 -77.96 -27.96
N ASP A 291 0.42 -77.84 -27.46
CA ASP A 291 -0.55 -78.95 -27.34
C ASP A 291 -1.66 -78.95 -28.43
N CYS A 292 -1.53 -78.13 -29.48
CA CYS A 292 -2.55 -77.96 -30.53
C CYS A 292 -2.02 -78.27 -31.94
N GLU A 293 -2.32 -79.45 -32.48
CA GLU A 293 -1.87 -79.87 -33.82
C GLU A 293 -2.63 -79.21 -34.99
N GLN A 294 -3.71 -78.47 -34.71
CA GLN A 294 -4.66 -78.00 -35.73
C GLN A 294 -4.57 -76.50 -36.07
N LEU A 295 -3.71 -75.74 -35.39
CA LEU A 295 -3.64 -74.27 -35.53
C LEU A 295 -2.25 -73.82 -36.02
N ASN A 296 -2.22 -72.93 -37.02
CA ASN A 296 -0.98 -72.36 -37.53
C ASN A 296 -0.55 -71.11 -36.73
N PRO A 297 0.72 -70.99 -36.31
CA PRO A 297 1.21 -69.80 -35.62
C PRO A 297 1.15 -68.57 -36.55
N ARG A 298 0.80 -67.41 -35.98
CA ARG A 298 0.67 -66.11 -36.70
C ARG A 298 -0.46 -66.05 -37.72
N GLU A 299 -1.38 -67.02 -37.74
CA GLU A 299 -2.55 -67.00 -38.63
C GLU A 299 -3.87 -66.95 -37.85
N ILE A 300 -4.88 -66.31 -38.46
CA ILE A 300 -6.26 -66.31 -37.95
C ILE A 300 -6.97 -67.57 -38.48
N GLU A 301 -7.59 -68.32 -37.57
CA GLU A 301 -8.34 -69.53 -37.87
C GLU A 301 -9.78 -69.21 -38.31
N LEU A 302 -10.14 -69.62 -39.53
CA LEU A 302 -11.43 -69.32 -40.14
C LEU A 302 -12.19 -70.61 -40.47
N ASN A 303 -13.18 -70.94 -39.64
CA ASN A 303 -14.05 -72.11 -39.76
C ASN A 303 -15.50 -71.77 -39.39
N ASP A 304 -16.40 -72.75 -39.45
CA ASP A 304 -17.82 -72.62 -39.13
C ASP A 304 -18.10 -72.11 -37.70
N LEU A 305 -17.18 -72.30 -36.75
CA LEU A 305 -17.29 -71.78 -35.38
C LEU A 305 -16.79 -70.33 -35.23
N THR A 306 -15.82 -69.90 -36.05
CA THR A 306 -15.19 -68.58 -35.91
C THR A 306 -15.65 -67.54 -36.93
N LEU A 307 -16.30 -67.95 -38.03
CA LEU A 307 -16.71 -67.08 -39.13
C LEU A 307 -17.54 -65.87 -38.67
N GLU A 308 -18.64 -66.09 -37.94
CA GLU A 308 -19.51 -64.99 -37.47
C GLU A 308 -18.75 -64.03 -36.54
N THR A 309 -17.91 -64.57 -35.66
CA THR A 309 -17.11 -63.78 -34.71
C THR A 309 -16.07 -62.92 -35.42
N ILE A 310 -15.41 -63.46 -36.46
CA ILE A 310 -14.42 -62.75 -37.27
C ILE A 310 -15.10 -61.66 -38.11
N GLN A 311 -16.27 -61.94 -38.71
CA GLN A 311 -17.06 -60.94 -39.44
C GLN A 311 -17.55 -59.81 -38.52
N HIS A 312 -18.04 -60.14 -37.32
CA HIS A 312 -18.41 -59.15 -36.31
C HIS A 312 -17.19 -58.32 -35.87
N LYS A 313 -16.03 -58.96 -35.69
CA LYS A 313 -14.79 -58.27 -35.29
C LYS A 313 -14.27 -57.33 -36.39
N LEU A 314 -14.33 -57.75 -37.65
CA LEU A 314 -13.97 -56.89 -38.79
C LEU A 314 -14.90 -55.68 -38.86
N THR A 315 -16.21 -55.89 -38.74
CA THR A 315 -17.21 -54.81 -38.74
C THR A 315 -16.94 -53.82 -37.60
N ALA A 316 -16.68 -54.31 -36.39
CA ALA A 316 -16.34 -53.47 -35.24
C ALA A 316 -15.03 -52.67 -35.46
N VAL A 317 -13.99 -53.29 -36.03
CA VAL A 317 -12.72 -52.62 -36.36
C VAL A 317 -12.92 -51.55 -37.43
N GLU A 318 -13.76 -51.80 -38.45
CA GLU A 318 -14.09 -50.82 -39.49
C GLU A 318 -14.90 -49.64 -38.94
N GLU A 319 -15.85 -49.89 -38.04
CA GLU A 319 -16.60 -48.84 -37.34
C GLU A 319 -15.68 -47.98 -36.46
N GLU A 320 -14.77 -48.61 -35.70
CA GLU A 320 -13.77 -47.92 -34.89
C GLU A 320 -12.81 -47.09 -35.75
N LEU A 321 -12.33 -47.63 -36.88
CA LEU A 321 -11.48 -46.90 -37.84
C LEU A 321 -12.20 -45.69 -38.43
N LEU A 322 -13.49 -45.84 -38.75
CA LEU A 322 -14.29 -44.76 -39.31
C LEU A 322 -14.57 -43.67 -38.26
N GLY A 323 -14.80 -44.05 -37.00
CA GLY A 323 -14.87 -43.12 -35.87
C GLY A 323 -13.54 -42.38 -35.65
N LEU A 324 -12.42 -43.10 -35.65
CA LEU A 324 -11.08 -42.55 -35.47
C LEU A 324 -10.68 -41.59 -36.61
N ALA A 325 -11.06 -41.89 -37.86
CA ALA A 325 -10.80 -41.02 -38.99
C ALA A 325 -11.50 -39.65 -38.85
N ARG A 326 -12.72 -39.61 -38.31
CA ARG A 326 -13.43 -38.34 -38.01
C ARG A 326 -12.73 -37.56 -36.90
N THR A 327 -12.33 -38.22 -35.82
CA THR A 327 -11.59 -37.60 -34.71
C THR A 327 -10.25 -37.02 -35.18
N LEU A 328 -9.50 -37.79 -35.97
CA LEU A 328 -8.21 -37.36 -36.50
C LEU A 328 -8.36 -36.17 -37.45
N GLY A 329 -9.40 -36.17 -38.30
CA GLY A 329 -9.74 -35.00 -39.11
C GLY A 329 -10.00 -33.74 -38.26
N SER A 330 -10.82 -33.86 -37.21
CA SER A 330 -11.11 -32.74 -36.29
C SER A 330 -9.87 -32.24 -35.54
N GLN A 331 -8.99 -33.15 -35.11
CA GLN A 331 -7.74 -32.80 -34.44
C GLN A 331 -6.77 -32.10 -35.41
N GLN A 332 -6.64 -32.61 -36.64
CA GLN A 332 -5.78 -32.01 -37.67
C GLN A 332 -6.23 -30.58 -38.01
N THR A 333 -7.54 -30.34 -38.17
CA THR A 333 -8.10 -29.00 -38.37
C THR A 333 -7.83 -28.08 -37.17
N SER A 334 -7.86 -28.62 -35.95
CA SER A 334 -7.55 -27.84 -34.74
C SER A 334 -6.08 -27.43 -34.70
N VAL A 335 -5.15 -28.32 -35.10
CA VAL A 335 -3.73 -28.00 -35.27
C VAL A 335 -3.54 -26.89 -36.30
N GLU A 336 -4.11 -27.03 -37.48
CA GLU A 336 -4.00 -26.04 -38.57
C GLU A 336 -4.56 -24.67 -38.15
N GLN A 337 -5.70 -24.64 -37.45
CA GLN A 337 -6.28 -23.39 -36.96
C GLN A 337 -5.39 -22.72 -35.91
N LEU A 338 -4.84 -23.50 -34.97
CA LEU A 338 -3.93 -22.96 -33.94
C LEU A 338 -2.62 -22.44 -34.53
N GLU A 339 -2.10 -23.09 -35.58
CA GLU A 339 -0.93 -22.62 -36.34
C GLU A 339 -1.21 -21.31 -37.07
N LEU A 340 -2.34 -21.22 -37.77
CA LEU A 340 -2.75 -20.01 -38.47
C LEU A 340 -2.97 -18.84 -37.50
N ASP A 341 -3.63 -19.09 -36.38
CA ASP A 341 -3.82 -18.11 -35.32
C ASP A 341 -2.48 -17.60 -34.76
N LEU A 342 -1.52 -18.51 -34.50
CA LEU A 342 -0.20 -18.15 -33.98
C LEU A 342 0.64 -17.39 -35.00
N GLU A 343 0.51 -17.70 -36.29
CA GLU A 343 1.19 -16.98 -37.37
C GLU A 343 0.56 -15.59 -37.59
N ALA A 344 -0.77 -15.47 -37.54
CA ALA A 344 -1.47 -14.20 -37.65
C ALA A 344 -1.11 -13.24 -36.51
N GLU A 345 -0.85 -13.76 -35.31
CA GLU A 345 -0.39 -12.96 -34.18
C GLU A 345 1.10 -12.60 -34.28
N ARG A 346 1.89 -13.25 -35.13
CA ARG A 346 3.36 -13.10 -35.18
C ARG A 346 3.80 -11.70 -35.61
N GLU A 347 3.06 -11.04 -36.49
CA GLU A 347 3.38 -9.69 -37.00
C GLU A 347 3.03 -8.55 -36.03
N GLY A 348 2.32 -8.83 -34.92
CA GLY A 348 1.82 -7.82 -33.98
C GLY A 348 2.43 -7.83 -32.56
N VAL A 349 3.27 -8.81 -32.21
CA VAL A 349 3.73 -8.99 -30.82
C VAL A 349 4.76 -7.94 -30.43
N LYS A 350 4.37 -7.02 -29.54
CA LYS A 350 5.33 -6.10 -28.88
C LYS A 350 6.24 -6.89 -27.93
N LYS A 351 7.47 -6.39 -27.72
CA LYS A 351 8.42 -6.98 -26.74
C LYS A 351 7.72 -7.25 -25.40
N GLY A 352 7.84 -8.47 -24.88
CA GLY A 352 7.23 -8.92 -23.62
C GLY A 352 5.83 -9.52 -23.71
N GLN A 353 5.15 -9.46 -24.86
CA GLN A 353 3.77 -9.98 -25.00
C GLN A 353 3.69 -11.45 -25.44
N ARG A 354 4.82 -12.08 -25.77
CA ARG A 354 4.90 -13.50 -26.18
C ARG A 354 4.38 -14.47 -25.10
N VAL A 355 4.37 -14.06 -23.83
CA VAL A 355 3.80 -14.86 -22.72
C VAL A 355 2.32 -15.18 -22.92
N TYR A 356 1.55 -14.29 -23.54
CA TYR A 356 0.12 -14.49 -23.79
C TYR A 356 -0.15 -15.55 -24.88
N GLN A 357 0.86 -15.88 -25.67
CA GLN A 357 0.79 -16.94 -26.68
C GLN A 357 1.15 -18.31 -26.10
N PHE A 358 1.67 -18.38 -24.87
CA PHE A 358 2.15 -19.64 -24.30
C PHE A 358 1.05 -20.69 -24.20
N SER A 359 -0.13 -20.33 -23.68
CA SER A 359 -1.27 -21.25 -23.59
C SER A 359 -1.72 -21.78 -24.96
N LYS A 360 -1.68 -20.93 -26.00
CA LYS A 360 -2.03 -21.33 -27.37
C LYS A 360 -0.97 -22.26 -27.98
N ARG A 361 0.32 -21.99 -27.75
CA ARG A 361 1.43 -22.87 -28.14
C ARG A 361 1.39 -24.21 -27.40
N HIS A 362 1.06 -24.20 -26.12
CA HIS A 362 0.88 -25.43 -25.34
C HIS A 362 -0.25 -26.28 -25.92
N ALA A 363 -1.42 -25.67 -26.17
CA ALA A 363 -2.55 -26.36 -26.78
C ALA A 363 -2.22 -26.93 -28.17
N LEU A 364 -1.41 -26.22 -28.97
CA LEU A 364 -0.91 -26.71 -30.26
C LEU A 364 -0.06 -27.98 -30.09
N GLU A 365 0.91 -27.97 -29.17
CA GLU A 365 1.76 -29.14 -28.92
C GLU A 365 0.98 -30.33 -28.33
N GLU A 366 0.03 -30.09 -27.42
CA GLU A 366 -0.89 -31.13 -26.93
C GLU A 366 -1.71 -31.74 -28.07
N CYS A 367 -2.24 -30.90 -28.97
CA CYS A 367 -3.03 -31.37 -30.10
C CYS A 367 -2.17 -32.18 -31.10
N ARG A 368 -0.94 -31.74 -31.38
CA ARG A 368 0.04 -32.50 -32.19
C ARG A 368 0.35 -33.87 -31.58
N GLN A 369 0.53 -33.94 -30.26
CA GLN A 369 0.74 -35.20 -29.55
C GLN A 369 -0.48 -36.13 -29.65
N GLN A 370 -1.69 -35.58 -29.48
CA GLN A 370 -2.94 -36.35 -29.64
C GLN A 370 -3.12 -36.89 -31.07
N VAL A 371 -2.75 -36.10 -32.08
CA VAL A 371 -2.72 -36.54 -33.49
C VAL A 371 -1.75 -37.70 -33.66
N ALA A 372 -0.52 -37.59 -33.14
CA ALA A 372 0.48 -38.66 -33.23
C ALA A 372 0.01 -39.96 -32.57
N LEU A 373 -0.62 -39.87 -31.38
CA LEU A 373 -1.21 -41.03 -30.69
C LEU A 373 -2.36 -41.66 -31.52
N SER A 374 -3.23 -40.83 -32.07
CA SER A 374 -4.36 -41.29 -32.90
C SER A 374 -3.90 -41.91 -34.21
N GLN A 375 -2.83 -41.39 -34.81
CA GLN A 375 -2.16 -42.00 -35.98
C GLN A 375 -1.59 -43.38 -35.63
N GLY A 376 -0.97 -43.54 -34.46
CA GLY A 376 -0.49 -44.83 -33.98
C GLY A 376 -1.63 -45.85 -33.77
N MET A 377 -2.75 -45.42 -33.17
CA MET A 377 -3.94 -46.26 -33.00
C MET A 377 -4.56 -46.65 -34.35
N ARG A 378 -4.61 -45.70 -35.30
CA ARG A 378 -5.08 -45.97 -36.66
C ARG A 378 -4.21 -47.01 -37.33
N ALA A 379 -2.88 -46.90 -37.26
CA ALA A 379 -1.96 -47.88 -37.82
C ALA A 379 -2.19 -49.28 -37.23
N LYS A 380 -2.40 -49.38 -35.91
CA LYS A 380 -2.75 -50.65 -35.23
C LYS A 380 -4.04 -51.26 -35.79
N LEU A 381 -5.13 -50.49 -35.84
CA LEU A 381 -6.43 -50.97 -36.31
C LEU A 381 -6.43 -51.30 -37.81
N GLU A 382 -5.68 -50.54 -38.62
CA GLU A 382 -5.54 -50.77 -40.05
C GLU A 382 -4.89 -52.13 -40.33
N VAL A 383 -3.83 -52.47 -39.59
CA VAL A 383 -3.19 -53.79 -39.66
C VAL A 383 -4.18 -54.88 -39.28
N GLN A 384 -4.96 -54.71 -38.20
CA GLN A 384 -5.98 -55.69 -37.81
C GLN A 384 -7.06 -55.88 -38.89
N ARG A 385 -7.52 -54.78 -39.50
CA ARG A 385 -8.49 -54.81 -40.59
C ARG A 385 -7.94 -55.58 -41.80
N ILE A 386 -6.71 -55.30 -42.20
CA ILE A 386 -6.05 -55.96 -43.34
C ILE A 386 -5.99 -57.47 -43.10
N VAL A 387 -5.47 -57.91 -41.96
CA VAL A 387 -5.31 -59.34 -41.65
C VAL A 387 -6.67 -60.06 -41.60
N LEU A 388 -7.69 -59.47 -40.97
CA LEU A 388 -9.04 -60.05 -40.91
C LEU A 388 -9.71 -60.12 -42.29
N LYS A 389 -9.59 -59.05 -43.07
CA LYS A 389 -10.20 -58.94 -44.40
C LYS A 389 -9.54 -59.89 -45.41
N GLU A 390 -8.21 -59.96 -45.44
CA GLU A 390 -7.49 -60.88 -46.31
C GLU A 390 -7.88 -62.34 -46.06
N LYS A 391 -8.05 -62.74 -44.78
CA LYS A 391 -8.49 -64.10 -44.44
C LYS A 391 -9.94 -64.38 -44.87
N LEU A 392 -10.85 -63.41 -44.75
CA LEU A 392 -12.22 -63.56 -45.26
C LEU A 392 -12.29 -63.56 -46.79
N ASP A 393 -11.48 -62.73 -47.46
CA ASP A 393 -11.40 -62.68 -48.93
C ASP A 393 -10.85 -64.00 -49.51
N GLN A 394 -9.95 -64.69 -48.80
CA GLN A 394 -9.46 -66.03 -49.17
C GLN A 394 -10.55 -67.11 -49.12
N LEU A 395 -11.55 -66.98 -48.24
CA LEU A 395 -12.71 -67.89 -48.19
C LEU A 395 -13.68 -67.65 -49.36
N GLY A 396 -13.91 -66.38 -49.71
CA GLY A 396 -14.75 -65.98 -50.84
C GLY A 396 -16.20 -66.43 -50.68
N SER A 397 -16.78 -67.05 -51.71
CA SER A 397 -18.16 -67.58 -51.70
C SER A 397 -18.25 -69.05 -51.31
N LYS A 398 -17.21 -69.63 -50.71
CA LYS A 398 -17.17 -71.03 -50.28
C LYS A 398 -17.76 -71.15 -48.87
N GLU A 399 -18.43 -72.26 -48.56
CA GLU A 399 -18.86 -72.57 -47.19
C GLU A 399 -17.62 -72.69 -46.27
N ALA A 400 -17.76 -72.20 -45.04
CA ALA A 400 -16.67 -72.25 -44.07
C ALA A 400 -16.25 -73.71 -43.79
N PRO A 401 -14.95 -74.00 -43.66
CA PRO A 401 -14.49 -75.32 -43.26
C PRO A 401 -15.12 -75.73 -41.91
N SER A 402 -15.60 -76.97 -41.79
CA SER A 402 -16.09 -77.49 -40.51
C SER A 402 -14.91 -77.60 -39.52
N ALA A 403 -15.02 -76.98 -38.35
CA ALA A 403 -14.02 -77.05 -37.28
C ALA A 403 -13.91 -78.46 -36.67
N LEU A 404 -14.96 -79.27 -36.81
CA LEU A 404 -15.06 -80.61 -36.24
C LEU A 404 -15.38 -81.61 -37.35
N ASN A 405 -14.46 -82.54 -37.62
CA ASN A 405 -14.81 -83.79 -38.29
C ASN A 405 -15.37 -84.74 -37.22
N LEU A 406 -16.68 -84.64 -36.97
CA LEU A 406 -17.39 -85.64 -36.18
C LEU A 406 -18.11 -86.58 -37.13
N ASP A 407 -17.54 -87.79 -37.28
CA ASP A 407 -18.26 -88.92 -37.85
C ASP A 407 -19.57 -89.10 -37.07
N ALA A 408 -20.66 -89.16 -37.81
CA ALA A 408 -21.98 -89.43 -37.28
C ALA A 408 -21.99 -90.79 -36.60
N ASP A 409 -22.40 -90.85 -35.33
CA ASP A 409 -23.25 -91.95 -34.88
C ASP A 409 -24.13 -91.58 -33.68
N THR A 410 -25.40 -91.86 -33.90
CA THR A 410 -26.55 -91.88 -32.99
C THR A 410 -26.32 -92.78 -31.78
N VAL A 411 -26.85 -92.38 -30.60
CA VAL A 411 -27.89 -93.09 -29.82
C VAL A 411 -28.16 -92.35 -28.48
N SER A 412 -29.44 -92.28 -28.15
CA SER A 412 -30.07 -91.60 -27.02
C SER A 412 -30.02 -92.35 -25.67
N LEU A 413 -30.56 -91.67 -24.64
CA LEU A 413 -31.04 -92.09 -23.29
C LEU A 413 -30.09 -91.67 -22.16
N SER A 414 -30.50 -91.07 -21.03
CA SER A 414 -31.82 -90.71 -20.49
C SER A 414 -31.64 -89.80 -19.26
N SER A 415 -32.72 -89.08 -18.94
CA SER A 415 -33.03 -88.19 -17.81
C SER A 415 -32.58 -88.60 -16.40
N VAL A 416 -32.22 -87.61 -15.54
CA VAL A 416 -32.81 -87.39 -14.18
C VAL A 416 -32.72 -85.90 -13.78
N THR A 417 -33.86 -85.40 -13.29
CA THR A 417 -34.25 -84.19 -12.52
C THR A 417 -33.26 -83.70 -11.43
N SER A 418 -33.24 -82.50 -10.83
CA SER A 418 -34.09 -81.30 -10.72
C SER A 418 -33.43 -80.31 -9.72
N THR A 419 -33.94 -79.06 -9.65
CA THR A 419 -33.81 -78.02 -8.58
C THR A 419 -32.55 -77.15 -8.64
N SER A 420 -32.55 -75.83 -8.37
CA SER A 420 -33.59 -74.81 -8.14
C SER A 420 -32.92 -73.43 -8.11
N SER A 421 -33.59 -72.44 -8.68
CA SER A 421 -33.36 -70.99 -8.56
C SER A 421 -33.50 -70.41 -7.14
N LYS A 422 -32.79 -69.30 -6.84
CA LYS A 422 -33.16 -68.07 -6.04
C LYS A 422 -31.95 -67.52 -5.25
N LEU A 423 -31.48 -66.29 -5.51
CA LEU A 423 -31.88 -64.95 -5.01
C LEU A 423 -31.27 -64.52 -3.65
N LEU A 424 -31.06 -63.18 -3.53
CA LEU A 424 -30.74 -62.30 -2.38
C LEU A 424 -29.23 -61.97 -2.25
N VAL A 425 -28.71 -60.74 -2.37
CA VAL A 425 -29.20 -59.35 -2.17
C VAL A 425 -29.96 -59.16 -0.86
N ASP A 426 -29.26 -58.77 0.20
CA ASP A 426 -29.55 -57.55 0.97
C ASP A 426 -28.60 -57.38 2.15
N GLY A 427 -28.23 -56.14 2.45
CA GLY A 427 -27.39 -55.78 3.58
C GLY A 427 -27.22 -54.27 3.71
N ILE A 428 -28.32 -53.54 3.88
CA ILE A 428 -28.34 -52.10 4.18
C ILE A 428 -28.95 -51.86 5.58
N LEU A 429 -28.26 -51.00 6.32
CA LEU A 429 -28.66 -50.12 7.45
C LEU A 429 -28.99 -50.73 8.83
N ASN A 430 -28.26 -50.22 9.83
CA ASN A 430 -28.75 -49.47 11.01
C ASN A 430 -27.51 -49.10 11.88
N ASN A 431 -27.25 -47.86 12.28
CA ASN A 431 -28.02 -47.10 13.27
C ASN A 431 -27.66 -45.61 13.25
N LEU A 432 -28.68 -44.76 13.42
CA LEU A 432 -28.59 -43.36 13.81
C LEU A 432 -29.14 -43.18 15.24
N SER A 433 -28.60 -42.15 15.89
CA SER A 433 -29.20 -41.31 16.93
C SER A 433 -29.00 -41.67 18.41
N GLY A 434 -28.50 -40.66 19.14
CA GLY A 434 -28.46 -40.56 20.60
C GLY A 434 -28.12 -39.11 20.98
N LEU A 435 -29.15 -38.35 21.34
CA LEU A 435 -29.20 -36.89 21.53
C LEU A 435 -29.11 -36.48 23.02
N PHE A 436 -28.54 -35.29 23.26
CA PHE A 436 -28.71 -34.38 24.44
C PHE A 436 -28.19 -34.86 25.82
N LYS A 437 -27.71 -34.03 26.76
CA LYS A 437 -27.91 -32.60 27.06
C LYS A 437 -26.83 -32.10 28.06
N SER A 438 -26.61 -30.78 28.04
CA SER A 438 -25.80 -29.92 28.91
C SER A 438 -26.20 -29.86 30.40
N LYS A 439 -25.24 -29.54 31.29
CA LYS A 439 -25.47 -28.81 32.55
C LYS A 439 -24.37 -27.77 32.83
N CYS A 440 -24.84 -26.56 33.13
CA CYS A 440 -24.09 -25.39 33.58
C CYS A 440 -24.19 -25.34 35.11
N GLU A 441 -23.07 -25.04 35.79
CA GLU A 441 -23.04 -24.74 37.23
C GLU A 441 -22.62 -23.29 37.45
N VAL A 442 -23.38 -22.60 38.29
CA VAL A 442 -23.17 -21.21 38.75
C VAL A 442 -22.67 -21.25 40.19
N LEU A 443 -21.66 -20.42 40.51
CA LEU A 443 -21.17 -20.12 41.86
C LEU A 443 -20.86 -18.60 41.97
N PRO A 444 -20.81 -18.01 43.17
CA PRO A 444 -21.61 -16.83 43.52
C PRO A 444 -20.87 -15.49 43.40
N GLY A 445 -21.67 -14.43 43.47
CA GLY A 445 -21.29 -13.03 43.33
C GLY A 445 -20.18 -12.55 44.27
N LEU A 446 -19.27 -11.78 43.68
CA LEU A 446 -18.22 -11.03 44.35
C LEU A 446 -18.81 -9.86 45.14
N THR A 447 -18.32 -9.69 46.36
CA THR A 447 -18.44 -8.48 47.18
C THR A 447 -17.94 -7.24 46.43
N PRO A 448 -18.53 -6.05 46.64
CA PRO A 448 -18.12 -4.84 45.92
C PRO A 448 -16.77 -4.37 46.47
N VAL A 449 -15.70 -4.69 45.75
CA VAL A 449 -14.36 -4.12 45.97
C VAL A 449 -14.41 -2.63 45.64
N LEU A 450 -13.94 -1.80 46.57
CA LEU A 450 -13.76 -0.35 46.37
C LEU A 450 -13.00 -0.13 45.05
N GLU A 451 -13.52 0.73 44.18
CA GLU A 451 -13.04 0.88 42.80
C GLU A 451 -11.53 1.18 42.69
N VAL A 452 -10.96 1.85 43.69
CA VAL A 452 -9.54 2.22 43.79
C VAL A 452 -8.61 1.02 44.06
N GLU A 453 -9.12 -0.07 44.66
CA GLU A 453 -8.33 -1.27 44.99
C GLU A 453 -8.23 -2.26 43.83
N ARG A 454 -9.03 -2.08 42.78
CA ARG A 454 -8.96 -2.95 41.60
C ARG A 454 -7.67 -2.70 40.81
N PRO A 455 -7.00 -3.76 40.30
CA PRO A 455 -5.86 -3.62 39.40
C PRO A 455 -6.16 -2.70 38.21
N LEU A 456 -5.13 -2.03 37.69
CA LEU A 456 -5.28 -1.05 36.60
C LEU A 456 -6.03 -1.63 35.39
N GLU A 457 -5.78 -2.89 35.03
CA GLU A 457 -6.44 -3.52 33.88
C GLU A 457 -7.95 -3.66 34.04
N GLN A 458 -8.44 -3.70 35.29
CA GLN A 458 -9.85 -3.84 35.64
C GLN A 458 -10.57 -2.48 35.78
N GLN A 459 -9.83 -1.37 35.69
CA GLN A 459 -10.41 -0.04 35.74
C GLN A 459 -11.21 0.26 34.47
N GLU A 460 -12.40 0.83 34.62
CA GLU A 460 -13.27 1.13 33.48
C GLU A 460 -12.74 2.29 32.63
N TRP A 461 -11.95 3.20 33.22
CA TRP A 461 -11.26 4.30 32.55
C TRP A 461 -9.86 3.95 32.03
N TYR A 462 -9.46 2.68 32.11
CA TYR A 462 -8.24 2.17 31.50
C TYR A 462 -8.51 1.53 30.13
N HIS A 463 -8.00 2.17 29.07
CA HIS A 463 -8.26 1.81 27.66
C HIS A 463 -7.09 1.07 27.00
N GLY A 464 -6.12 0.60 27.78
CA GLY A 464 -5.04 -0.26 27.30
C GLY A 464 -4.25 0.32 26.12
N ALA A 465 -4.18 -0.41 25.01
CA ALA A 465 -3.38 -0.06 23.84
C ALA A 465 -4.09 0.85 22.82
N ILE A 466 -5.14 1.59 23.23
CA ILE A 466 -5.90 2.48 22.35
C ILE A 466 -5.01 3.55 21.64
N PRO A 467 -5.14 3.76 20.31
CA PRO A 467 -4.39 4.78 19.58
C PRO A 467 -4.75 6.22 19.95
N ARG A 468 -3.81 7.17 19.76
CA ARG A 468 -4.01 8.59 20.10
C ARG A 468 -5.22 9.23 19.42
N LEU A 469 -5.49 8.89 18.16
CA LEU A 469 -6.61 9.47 17.42
C LEU A 469 -7.96 9.06 18.02
N GLU A 470 -8.10 7.82 18.47
CA GLU A 470 -9.31 7.37 19.17
C GLU A 470 -9.48 8.08 20.51
N VAL A 471 -8.39 8.33 21.24
CA VAL A 471 -8.43 9.11 22.50
C VAL A 471 -9.00 10.50 22.27
N GLN A 472 -8.56 11.20 21.22
CA GLN A 472 -9.10 12.53 20.87
C GLN A 472 -10.59 12.48 20.52
N GLN A 473 -11.08 11.35 20.00
CA GLN A 473 -12.50 11.17 19.73
C GLN A 473 -13.31 10.87 20.99
N LEU A 474 -12.72 10.20 21.98
CA LEU A 474 -13.38 9.86 23.24
C LEU A 474 -13.44 11.03 24.23
N LEU A 475 -12.40 11.85 24.31
CA LEU A 475 -12.37 12.99 25.23
C LEU A 475 -13.05 14.21 24.58
N LYS A 476 -14.15 14.70 25.16
CA LYS A 476 -14.96 15.76 24.56
C LYS A 476 -14.93 17.06 25.35
N ASN A 477 -14.98 16.99 26.67
CA ASN A 477 -15.12 18.15 27.56
C ASN A 477 -13.84 18.42 28.34
N ASN A 478 -13.64 19.67 28.77
CA ASN A 478 -12.51 20.02 29.62
C ASN A 478 -12.52 19.22 30.94
N GLY A 479 -11.44 18.49 31.19
CA GLY A 479 -11.27 17.61 32.35
C GLY A 479 -11.75 16.17 32.13
N ASP A 480 -12.27 15.83 30.93
CA ASP A 480 -12.44 14.44 30.52
C ASP A 480 -11.06 13.78 30.43
N PHE A 481 -10.91 12.59 31.03
CA PHE A 481 -9.63 11.89 31.03
C PHE A 481 -9.77 10.37 30.90
N LEU A 482 -8.68 9.73 30.46
CA LEU A 482 -8.51 8.29 30.49
C LEU A 482 -7.04 7.92 30.66
N VAL A 483 -6.77 6.70 31.12
CA VAL A 483 -5.41 6.16 31.18
C VAL A 483 -5.24 5.07 30.12
N ARG A 484 -4.06 5.03 29.52
CA ARG A 484 -3.71 4.05 28.49
C ARG A 484 -2.24 3.65 28.60
N LYS A 485 -1.88 2.53 27.99
CA LYS A 485 -0.49 2.13 27.77
C LYS A 485 0.10 2.93 26.61
N SER A 486 1.34 3.38 26.76
CA SER A 486 2.04 4.09 25.69
C SER A 486 2.52 3.10 24.61
N GLN A 487 2.34 3.47 23.33
CA GLN A 487 2.83 2.69 22.19
C GLN A 487 4.26 3.07 21.78
N GLU A 488 4.73 4.29 22.12
CA GLU A 488 6.04 4.81 21.70
C GLU A 488 7.10 4.72 22.80
N LYS A 489 6.68 4.69 24.06
CA LYS A 489 7.54 4.67 25.24
C LYS A 489 7.05 3.59 26.18
N GLN A 490 7.96 2.94 26.91
CA GLN A 490 7.56 2.03 27.99
C GLN A 490 6.84 2.84 29.10
N GLY A 491 5.70 2.35 29.57
CA GLY A 491 4.92 2.97 30.65
C GLY A 491 3.48 3.35 30.27
N TYR A 492 2.83 4.08 31.18
CA TYR A 492 1.42 4.48 31.10
C TYR A 492 1.29 5.98 30.84
N VAL A 493 0.19 6.38 30.19
CA VAL A 493 -0.09 7.77 29.83
C VAL A 493 -1.48 8.14 30.33
N LEU A 494 -1.54 9.23 31.08
CA LEU A 494 -2.78 9.94 31.39
C LEU A 494 -3.07 10.91 30.25
N SER A 495 -4.22 10.76 29.59
CA SER A 495 -4.67 11.67 28.54
C SER A 495 -5.86 12.47 29.04
N VAL A 496 -5.83 13.80 28.85
CA VAL A 496 -6.81 14.74 29.38
C VAL A 496 -7.18 15.76 28.32
N GLN A 497 -8.47 16.05 28.15
CA GLN A 497 -8.93 17.15 27.29
C GLN A 497 -8.92 18.46 28.05
N TRP A 498 -8.27 19.48 27.50
CA TRP A 498 -8.21 20.81 28.11
C TRP A 498 -8.02 21.92 27.07
N ASN A 499 -8.86 22.95 27.11
CA ASN A 499 -8.89 24.07 26.17
C ASN A 499 -8.89 23.60 24.70
N ASP A 500 -9.85 22.71 24.39
CA ASP A 500 -10.03 22.09 23.06
C ASP A 500 -8.83 21.29 22.54
N CYS A 501 -7.86 20.98 23.41
CA CYS A 501 -6.68 20.21 23.07
C CYS A 501 -6.53 18.98 23.96
N CYS A 502 -6.31 17.82 23.36
CA CYS A 502 -5.96 16.60 24.09
C CYS A 502 -4.48 16.64 24.52
N LYS A 503 -4.22 16.68 25.83
CA LYS A 503 -2.89 16.67 26.46
C LYS A 503 -2.55 15.27 26.94
N HIS A 504 -1.27 14.90 26.88
CA HIS A 504 -0.80 13.56 27.24
C HIS A 504 0.37 13.65 28.23
N PHE A 505 0.22 13.02 29.40
CA PHE A 505 1.19 13.01 30.49
C PHE A 505 1.71 11.60 30.71
N LEU A 506 3.03 11.41 30.63
CA LEU A 506 3.66 10.13 30.93
C LEU A 506 3.69 9.94 32.46
N ILE A 507 3.07 8.86 32.93
CA ILE A 507 3.12 8.48 34.35
C ILE A 507 4.48 7.84 34.60
N GLN A 508 5.26 8.46 35.49
CA GLN A 508 6.58 7.98 35.85
C GLN A 508 6.47 6.82 36.83
N HIS A 509 7.36 5.83 36.68
CA HIS A 509 7.49 4.72 37.61
C HIS A 509 8.93 4.69 38.13
N THR A 510 9.12 5.06 39.38
CA THR A 510 10.42 5.13 40.07
C THR A 510 10.25 4.58 41.49
N ASP A 511 11.19 3.77 41.95
CA ASP A 511 11.18 3.15 43.30
C ASP A 511 9.89 2.36 43.60
N ASN A 512 9.35 1.67 42.59
CA ASN A 512 8.06 0.94 42.65
C ASN A 512 6.84 1.80 42.98
N LEU A 513 6.92 3.12 42.77
CA LEU A 513 5.82 4.05 42.95
C LEU A 513 5.52 4.81 41.65
N TYR A 514 4.25 5.19 41.48
CA TYR A 514 3.73 5.94 40.35
C TYR A 514 3.54 7.41 40.71
N ARG A 515 4.01 8.31 39.84
CA ARG A 515 3.83 9.76 40.03
C ARG A 515 3.79 10.53 38.71
N LEU A 516 3.36 11.79 38.81
CA LEU A 516 3.58 12.83 37.81
C LEU A 516 4.62 13.82 38.35
N ASP A 517 4.21 15.03 38.77
CA ASP A 517 5.10 16.06 39.35
C ASP A 517 4.95 16.23 40.89
N GLY A 518 4.15 15.37 41.53
CA GLY A 518 3.73 15.47 42.93
C GLY A 518 4.04 14.22 43.76
N GLU A 519 3.12 13.87 44.66
CA GLU A 519 3.22 12.69 45.53
C GLU A 519 3.29 11.38 44.74
N SER A 520 3.88 10.35 45.36
CA SER A 520 4.12 9.04 44.77
C SER A 520 3.19 8.00 45.38
N PHE A 521 2.55 7.18 44.56
CA PHE A 521 1.52 6.22 44.97
C PHE A 521 1.91 4.78 44.61
N GLN A 522 1.38 3.79 45.35
CA GLN A 522 1.68 2.37 45.09
C GLN A 522 1.00 1.86 43.81
N SER A 523 -0.09 2.50 43.37
CA SER A 523 -0.79 2.13 42.15
C SER A 523 -1.28 3.36 41.37
N ILE A 524 -1.44 3.20 40.06
CA ILE A 524 -2.04 4.25 39.20
C ILE A 524 -3.48 4.57 39.62
N PRO A 525 -4.35 3.61 39.96
CA PRO A 525 -5.68 3.92 40.50
C PRO A 525 -5.64 4.85 41.74
N GLN A 526 -4.69 4.64 42.65
CA GLN A 526 -4.52 5.53 43.82
C GLN A 526 -4.10 6.94 43.41
N LEU A 527 -3.13 7.07 42.48
CA LEU A 527 -2.71 8.36 41.92
C LEU A 527 -3.87 9.11 41.25
N ILE A 528 -4.66 8.41 40.43
CA ILE A 528 -5.81 9.02 39.75
C ILE A 528 -6.89 9.42 40.76
N ASN A 529 -7.18 8.57 41.75
CA ASN A 529 -8.15 8.88 42.79
C ASN A 529 -7.76 10.11 43.61
N ASP A 530 -6.49 10.24 43.98
CA ASP A 530 -5.96 11.44 44.66
C ASP A 530 -6.14 12.71 43.80
N LEU A 531 -5.73 12.67 42.53
CA LEU A 531 -5.86 13.82 41.62
C LEU A 531 -7.31 14.25 41.39
N VAL A 532 -8.25 13.30 41.32
CA VAL A 532 -9.68 13.58 41.14
C VAL A 532 -10.31 14.11 42.43
N SER A 533 -10.00 13.52 43.59
CA SER A 533 -10.61 13.88 44.87
C SER A 533 -10.06 15.19 45.46
N SER A 534 -8.77 15.45 45.28
CA SER A 534 -8.10 16.67 45.78
C SER A 534 -8.27 17.88 44.86
N HIS A 535 -8.77 17.67 43.63
CA HIS A 535 -8.83 18.66 42.55
C HIS A 535 -7.49 19.37 42.29
N GLN A 536 -6.37 18.69 42.55
CA GLN A 536 -5.04 19.21 42.27
C GLN A 536 -4.76 19.29 40.77
N HIS A 537 -3.83 20.16 40.41
CA HIS A 537 -3.35 20.29 39.05
C HIS A 537 -2.49 19.08 38.67
N VAL A 538 -2.67 18.55 37.46
CA VAL A 538 -1.94 17.37 36.94
C VAL A 538 -0.42 17.56 36.97
N THR A 539 0.06 18.79 36.74
CA THR A 539 1.47 19.18 36.93
C THR A 539 1.57 20.57 37.54
N LYS A 540 2.67 20.87 38.24
CA LYS A 540 2.90 22.19 38.86
C LYS A 540 2.95 23.36 37.85
N LYS A 541 3.14 23.04 36.56
CA LYS A 541 3.25 24.01 35.46
C LYS A 541 1.98 24.11 34.61
N SER A 542 0.93 23.35 34.93
CA SER A 542 -0.32 23.37 34.17
C SER A 542 -1.52 23.66 35.07
N ASP A 543 -2.56 24.27 34.49
CA ASP A 543 -3.82 24.53 35.18
C ASP A 543 -4.84 23.40 34.95
N ILE A 544 -4.37 22.21 34.58
CA ILE A 544 -5.21 21.09 34.14
C ILE A 544 -5.67 20.30 35.36
N VAL A 545 -6.98 20.09 35.48
CA VAL A 545 -7.60 19.34 36.59
C VAL A 545 -8.45 18.20 36.02
N LEU A 546 -8.38 17.03 36.64
CA LEU A 546 -9.20 15.88 36.28
C LEU A 546 -10.63 16.07 36.79
N LYS A 547 -11.64 15.85 35.93
CA LYS A 547 -13.04 15.99 36.30
C LYS A 547 -13.83 14.71 36.09
N LYS A 548 -13.77 14.15 34.88
CA LYS A 548 -14.63 13.02 34.50
C LYS A 548 -13.82 11.89 33.87
N PRO A 549 -13.83 10.68 34.45
CA PRO A 549 -13.26 9.52 33.80
C PRO A 549 -14.10 9.13 32.58
N VAL A 550 -13.46 8.92 31.44
CA VAL A 550 -14.10 8.37 30.24
C VAL A 550 -14.00 6.86 30.27
N LEU A 551 -15.15 6.20 30.39
CA LEU A 551 -15.24 4.75 30.54
C LEU A 551 -15.13 4.02 29.19
N LYS A 552 -14.69 2.77 29.22
CA LYS A 552 -14.74 1.84 28.09
C LYS A 552 -16.18 1.71 27.57
N ASP A 553 -16.33 1.64 26.26
CA ASP A 553 -17.66 1.40 25.68
C ASP A 553 -18.04 -0.10 25.74
N LYS A 554 -19.33 -0.38 25.50
CA LYS A 554 -19.89 -1.73 25.54
C LYS A 554 -19.29 -2.71 24.52
N TRP A 555 -18.51 -2.23 23.56
CA TRP A 555 -17.91 -3.05 22.51
C TRP A 555 -16.52 -3.53 22.86
N VAL A 556 -15.91 -3.01 23.94
CA VAL A 556 -14.59 -3.45 24.38
C VAL A 556 -14.66 -4.86 24.94
N LEU A 557 -13.90 -5.78 24.34
CA LEU A 557 -13.73 -7.16 24.82
C LEU A 557 -12.31 -7.38 25.33
N GLU A 558 -12.14 -8.29 26.28
CA GLU A 558 -10.81 -8.68 26.74
C GLU A 558 -10.24 -9.77 25.83
N HIS A 559 -8.93 -9.73 25.55
CA HIS A 559 -8.27 -10.78 24.74
C HIS A 559 -8.48 -12.20 25.27
N ARG A 560 -8.68 -12.35 26.59
CA ARG A 560 -8.93 -13.64 27.24
C ARG A 560 -10.29 -14.25 26.88
N ASP A 561 -11.23 -13.41 26.46
CA ASP A 561 -12.60 -13.80 26.09
C ASP A 561 -12.64 -14.42 24.69
N ILE A 562 -11.55 -14.30 23.91
CA ILE A 562 -11.45 -14.79 22.55
C ILE A 562 -10.52 -16.00 22.51
N ILE A 563 -11.00 -17.09 21.91
CA ILE A 563 -10.19 -18.26 21.57
C ILE A 563 -9.89 -18.18 20.07
N LEU A 564 -8.63 -17.93 19.72
CA LEU A 564 -8.18 -17.88 18.33
C LEU A 564 -8.14 -19.29 17.72
N GLY A 565 -8.67 -19.41 16.51
CA GLY A 565 -8.60 -20.59 15.67
C GLY A 565 -7.64 -20.41 14.48
N PRO A 566 -7.78 -21.26 13.44
CA PRO A 566 -6.96 -21.19 12.24
C PRO A 566 -7.08 -19.87 11.48
N LEU A 567 -6.03 -19.54 10.72
CA LEU A 567 -5.99 -18.45 9.76
C LEU A 567 -6.99 -18.71 8.63
N ILE A 568 -7.91 -17.77 8.38
CA ILE A 568 -8.93 -17.87 7.32
C ILE A 568 -8.74 -16.83 6.22
N GLY A 569 -7.90 -15.80 6.43
CA GLY A 569 -7.65 -14.79 5.42
C GLY A 569 -6.50 -13.84 5.77
N ARG A 570 -6.08 -13.03 4.80
CA ARG A 570 -5.09 -11.96 4.99
C ARG A 570 -5.64 -10.68 4.37
N GLY A 571 -5.73 -9.61 5.17
CA GLY A 571 -6.17 -8.29 4.72
C GLY A 571 -5.04 -7.26 4.78
N ASN A 572 -5.37 -6.01 4.43
CA ASN A 572 -4.41 -4.91 4.34
C ASN A 572 -3.68 -4.58 5.66
N PHE A 573 -4.32 -4.88 6.80
CA PHE A 573 -3.79 -4.56 8.14
C PHE A 573 -3.16 -5.75 8.86
N GLY A 574 -3.38 -6.98 8.37
CA GLY A 574 -2.94 -8.18 9.05
C GLY A 574 -3.73 -9.43 8.71
N GLU A 575 -3.69 -10.37 9.63
CA GLU A 575 -4.25 -11.71 9.47
C GLU A 575 -5.69 -11.76 10.01
N VAL A 576 -6.54 -12.56 9.36
CA VAL A 576 -7.91 -12.82 9.78
C VAL A 576 -7.98 -14.27 10.22
N TYR A 577 -8.37 -14.50 11.47
CA TYR A 577 -8.52 -15.83 12.04
C TYR A 577 -9.99 -16.16 12.24
N SER A 578 -10.32 -17.43 12.20
CA SER A 578 -11.53 -17.91 12.86
C SER A 578 -11.32 -17.93 14.37
N GLY A 579 -12.38 -18.05 15.16
CA GLY A 579 -12.29 -18.13 16.60
C GLY A 579 -13.65 -18.35 17.25
N HIS A 580 -13.66 -18.42 18.57
CA HIS A 580 -14.89 -18.54 19.36
C HIS A 580 -14.85 -17.62 20.59
N LEU A 581 -16.01 -17.09 20.99
CA LEU A 581 -16.17 -16.43 22.28
C LEU A 581 -16.15 -17.48 23.40
N ARG A 582 -15.38 -17.24 24.44
CA ARG A 582 -15.27 -18.17 25.58
C ARG A 582 -16.58 -18.29 26.38
N SER A 583 -17.41 -17.25 26.38
CA SER A 583 -18.64 -17.18 27.17
C SER A 583 -19.71 -18.18 26.75
N ASP A 584 -19.92 -18.33 25.44
CA ASP A 584 -21.03 -19.07 24.86
C ASP A 584 -20.65 -19.90 23.62
N ASN A 585 -19.35 -19.95 23.31
CA ASN A 585 -18.80 -20.63 22.14
C ASN A 585 -19.32 -20.10 20.79
N THR A 586 -19.77 -18.83 20.73
CA THR A 586 -20.19 -18.20 19.48
C THR A 586 -19.01 -18.11 18.50
N PRO A 587 -19.14 -18.58 17.24
CA PRO A 587 -18.09 -18.49 16.24
C PRO A 587 -17.88 -17.04 15.76
N VAL A 588 -16.62 -16.63 15.64
CA VAL A 588 -16.23 -15.25 15.33
C VAL A 588 -15.08 -15.16 14.34
N ALA A 589 -15.08 -14.10 13.54
CA ALA A 589 -13.97 -13.71 12.69
C ALA A 589 -13.13 -12.67 13.45
N VAL A 590 -11.83 -12.93 13.55
CA VAL A 590 -10.89 -12.11 14.31
C VAL A 590 -9.92 -11.44 13.36
N LYS A 591 -10.20 -10.18 13.01
CA LYS A 591 -9.29 -9.36 12.19
C LYS A 591 -8.20 -8.81 13.11
N SER A 592 -6.94 -9.06 12.79
CA SER A 592 -5.79 -8.58 13.56
C SER A 592 -5.07 -7.42 12.90
N CYS A 593 -4.57 -6.49 13.71
CA CYS A 593 -3.69 -5.42 13.26
C CYS A 593 -2.27 -5.68 13.77
N LYS A 594 -1.31 -5.79 12.85
CA LYS A 594 0.11 -6.01 13.21
C LYS A 594 0.66 -4.83 14.01
N GLU A 595 1.44 -5.13 15.06
CA GLU A 595 2.03 -4.09 15.92
C GLU A 595 3.06 -3.23 15.19
N SER A 596 3.73 -3.76 14.17
CA SER A 596 4.74 -3.05 13.37
C SER A 596 4.17 -1.99 12.41
N LEU A 597 2.85 -1.92 12.22
CA LEU A 597 2.23 -0.93 11.33
C LEU A 597 2.31 0.49 11.90
N ALA A 598 2.40 1.47 11.00
CA ALA A 598 2.40 2.89 11.36
C ALA A 598 1.08 3.28 12.05
N SER A 599 1.12 4.25 12.96
CA SER A 599 -0.05 4.71 13.73
C SER A 599 -1.22 5.13 12.82
N GLU A 600 -0.96 5.73 11.66
CA GLU A 600 -2.00 6.08 10.68
C GLU A 600 -2.73 4.85 10.12
N GLN A 601 -2.02 3.75 9.86
CA GLN A 601 -2.64 2.51 9.40
C GLN A 601 -3.44 1.84 10.52
N LYS A 602 -2.94 1.88 11.77
CA LYS A 602 -3.69 1.42 12.95
C LYS A 602 -4.98 2.23 13.17
N ASN A 603 -4.94 3.54 12.92
CA ASN A 603 -6.14 4.39 12.97
C ASN A 603 -7.15 3.99 11.88
N LYS A 604 -6.68 3.70 10.66
CA LYS A 604 -7.54 3.21 9.57
C LYS A 604 -8.15 1.84 9.90
N PHE A 605 -7.42 0.97 10.60
CA PHE A 605 -7.94 -0.31 11.05
C PHE A 605 -9.13 -0.15 12.00
N LEU A 606 -9.04 0.72 13.01
CA LEU A 606 -10.16 0.96 13.95
C LEU A 606 -11.33 1.73 13.34
N MET A 607 -11.15 2.36 12.17
CA MET A 607 -12.25 3.00 11.44
C MET A 607 -13.35 1.99 11.06
N GLU A 608 -12.97 0.77 10.68
CA GLU A 608 -13.92 -0.30 10.37
C GLU A 608 -14.84 -0.61 11.57
N ALA A 609 -14.26 -0.77 12.76
CA ALA A 609 -15.05 -0.95 13.97
C ALA A 609 -15.94 0.25 14.26
N ARG A 610 -15.45 1.49 14.09
CA ARG A 610 -16.23 2.71 14.32
C ARG A 610 -17.49 2.77 13.45
N ILE A 611 -17.35 2.38 12.19
CA ILE A 611 -18.46 2.33 11.23
C ILE A 611 -19.45 1.23 11.65
N LEU A 612 -18.96 0.01 11.88
CA LEU A 612 -19.82 -1.14 12.20
C LEU A 612 -20.53 -1.03 13.56
N LYS A 613 -20.00 -0.30 14.54
CA LYS A 613 -20.68 -0.03 15.83
C LYS A 613 -22.06 0.61 15.67
N GLN A 614 -22.30 1.29 14.55
CA GLN A 614 -23.53 2.03 14.29
C GLN A 614 -24.54 1.24 13.47
N TYR A 615 -24.15 0.06 12.96
CA TYR A 615 -24.91 -0.66 11.94
C TYR A 615 -25.49 -1.96 12.46
N ASP A 616 -26.74 -2.20 12.12
CA ASP A 616 -27.46 -3.45 12.40
C ASP A 616 -28.39 -3.71 11.22
N HIS A 617 -27.98 -4.61 10.34
CA HIS A 617 -28.71 -4.94 9.11
C HIS A 617 -28.36 -6.37 8.67
N PRO A 618 -29.32 -7.19 8.20
CA PRO A 618 -29.08 -8.59 7.85
C PRO A 618 -28.00 -8.80 6.78
N ASN A 619 -27.82 -7.83 5.88
CA ASN A 619 -26.84 -7.88 4.78
C ASN A 619 -25.55 -7.08 5.04
N ILE A 620 -25.27 -6.71 6.30
CA ILE A 620 -24.01 -6.10 6.73
C ILE A 620 -23.39 -7.00 7.79
N VAL A 621 -22.07 -7.21 7.73
CA VAL A 621 -21.38 -8.02 8.75
C VAL A 621 -21.54 -7.38 10.14
N LYS A 622 -21.94 -8.19 11.13
CA LYS A 622 -22.16 -7.72 12.49
C LYS A 622 -20.85 -7.63 13.27
N LEU A 623 -20.60 -6.47 13.88
CA LEU A 623 -19.55 -6.31 14.89
C LEU A 623 -20.01 -6.98 16.19
N ILE A 624 -19.12 -7.78 16.78
CA ILE A 624 -19.31 -8.39 18.10
C ILE A 624 -18.55 -7.58 19.16
N GLY A 625 -17.32 -7.17 18.85
CA GLY A 625 -16.54 -6.34 19.77
C GLY A 625 -15.15 -6.00 19.25
N VAL A 626 -14.37 -5.31 20.08
CA VAL A 626 -13.01 -4.84 19.76
C VAL A 626 -12.10 -5.09 20.96
N CYS A 627 -10.96 -5.72 20.73
CA CYS A 627 -9.94 -5.94 21.76
C CYS A 627 -8.83 -4.89 21.63
N THR A 628 -8.99 -3.75 22.30
CA THR A 628 -7.98 -2.67 22.35
C THR A 628 -7.13 -2.68 23.61
N GLN A 629 -7.41 -3.57 24.56
CA GLN A 629 -6.78 -3.55 25.89
C GLN A 629 -5.29 -3.95 25.84
N LYS A 630 -4.90 -4.80 24.90
CA LYS A 630 -3.53 -5.28 24.66
C LYS A 630 -3.22 -5.30 23.16
N GLN A 631 -1.94 -5.41 22.83
CA GLN A 631 -1.49 -5.74 21.47
C GLN A 631 -1.42 -7.27 21.31
N PRO A 632 -1.66 -7.80 20.10
CA PRO A 632 -2.18 -7.09 18.91
C PRO A 632 -3.66 -6.69 19.08
N ILE A 633 -4.08 -5.59 18.46
CA ILE A 633 -5.49 -5.14 18.49
C ILE A 633 -6.34 -6.04 17.59
N TYR A 634 -7.53 -6.42 18.07
CA TYR A 634 -8.50 -7.23 17.32
C TYR A 634 -9.83 -6.52 17.07
N ILE A 635 -10.41 -6.75 15.90
CA ILE A 635 -11.83 -6.50 15.60
C ILE A 635 -12.53 -7.86 15.47
N ILE A 636 -13.54 -8.07 16.29
CA ILE A 636 -14.29 -9.32 16.40
C ILE A 636 -15.63 -9.14 15.69
N MET A 637 -15.86 -9.93 14.65
CA MET A 637 -17.07 -9.89 13.82
C MET A 637 -17.75 -11.25 13.82
N GLU A 638 -19.01 -11.31 13.44
CA GLU A 638 -19.68 -12.59 13.19
C GLU A 638 -18.90 -13.40 12.14
N LEU A 639 -18.83 -14.73 12.33
CA LEU A 639 -18.29 -15.65 11.34
C LEU A 639 -19.44 -16.45 10.71
N PRO A 640 -19.82 -16.15 9.48
CA PRO A 640 -20.77 -16.98 8.72
C PRO A 640 -20.26 -18.42 8.57
N ILE A 641 -21.14 -19.40 8.78
CA ILE A 641 -20.79 -20.84 8.83
C ILE A 641 -20.14 -21.34 7.53
N HIS A 642 -20.51 -20.79 6.37
CA HIS A 642 -19.91 -21.19 5.09
C HIS A 642 -18.47 -20.68 4.87
N LEU A 643 -17.94 -19.77 5.70
CA LEU A 643 -16.55 -19.32 5.57
C LEU A 643 -15.54 -20.44 5.77
N TYR A 644 -15.87 -21.49 6.54
CA TYR A 644 -14.96 -22.62 6.77
C TYR A 644 -14.71 -23.46 5.51
N ASN A 645 -15.66 -23.48 4.55
CA ASN A 645 -15.57 -24.32 3.36
C ASN A 645 -15.32 -23.54 2.06
N CYS A 646 -15.85 -22.32 1.92
CA CYS A 646 -15.83 -21.61 0.62
C CYS A 646 -15.34 -20.14 0.69
N GLY A 647 -15.00 -19.62 1.88
CA GLY A 647 -14.44 -18.27 2.03
C GLY A 647 -15.42 -17.12 1.71
N ASP A 648 -14.93 -16.11 0.99
CA ASP A 648 -15.68 -14.94 0.53
C ASP A 648 -16.61 -15.24 -0.66
N PHE A 649 -17.47 -14.28 -1.05
CA PHE A 649 -18.45 -14.48 -2.12
C PHE A 649 -17.82 -14.73 -3.49
N LEU A 650 -16.64 -14.17 -3.80
CA LEU A 650 -15.94 -14.47 -5.05
C LEU A 650 -15.46 -15.94 -5.07
N SER A 651 -14.88 -16.39 -3.97
CA SER A 651 -14.45 -17.79 -3.80
C SER A 651 -15.65 -18.75 -3.88
N TYR A 652 -16.78 -18.40 -3.25
CA TYR A 652 -18.03 -19.15 -3.34
C TYR A 652 -18.57 -19.25 -4.77
N LEU A 653 -18.56 -18.15 -5.54
CA LEU A 653 -18.98 -18.15 -6.94
C LEU A 653 -18.12 -19.06 -7.82
N ARG A 654 -16.81 -19.10 -7.58
CA ARG A 654 -15.89 -19.97 -8.34
C ARG A 654 -16.08 -21.45 -8.03
N HIS A 655 -16.44 -21.78 -6.79
CA HIS A 655 -16.62 -23.17 -6.35
C HIS A 655 -18.03 -23.69 -6.65
N GLU A 656 -19.07 -22.96 -6.23
CA GLU A 656 -20.47 -23.39 -6.29
C GLU A 656 -21.25 -22.76 -7.44
N GLY A 657 -20.70 -21.77 -8.16
CA GLY A 657 -21.43 -20.97 -9.13
C GLY A 657 -22.13 -21.79 -10.22
N GLN A 658 -21.51 -22.88 -10.68
CA GLN A 658 -22.10 -23.78 -11.68
C GLN A 658 -23.36 -24.51 -11.18
N ASN A 659 -23.48 -24.69 -9.86
CA ASN A 659 -24.64 -25.32 -9.21
C ASN A 659 -25.75 -24.29 -8.88
N LEU A 660 -25.47 -22.99 -9.01
CA LEU A 660 -26.41 -21.93 -8.65
C LEU A 660 -27.31 -21.57 -9.84
N ARG A 661 -28.62 -21.64 -9.61
CA ARG A 661 -29.60 -21.13 -10.58
C ARG A 661 -29.53 -19.61 -10.69
N PRO A 662 -29.81 -19.02 -11.87
CA PRO A 662 -29.81 -17.57 -12.05
C PRO A 662 -30.67 -16.80 -11.03
N LYS A 663 -31.84 -17.34 -10.67
CA LYS A 663 -32.72 -16.76 -9.63
C LYS A 663 -32.04 -16.67 -8.26
N THR A 664 -31.16 -17.61 -7.92
CA THR A 664 -30.35 -17.56 -6.69
C THR A 664 -29.31 -16.44 -6.76
N LEU A 665 -28.63 -16.29 -7.89
CA LEU A 665 -27.66 -15.20 -8.12
C LEU A 665 -28.32 -13.81 -8.04
N VAL A 666 -29.53 -13.67 -8.59
CA VAL A 666 -30.34 -12.44 -8.44
C VAL A 666 -30.68 -12.18 -6.98
N LYS A 667 -31.08 -13.20 -6.22
CA LYS A 667 -31.37 -13.05 -4.78
C LYS A 667 -30.11 -12.64 -3.99
N MET A 668 -28.96 -13.24 -4.28
CA MET A 668 -27.68 -12.93 -3.66
C MET A 668 -27.23 -11.49 -3.94
N THR A 669 -27.38 -11.02 -5.18
CA THR A 669 -27.09 -9.61 -5.54
C THR A 669 -28.13 -8.64 -4.97
N GLY A 670 -29.39 -9.07 -4.82
CA GLY A 670 -30.43 -8.34 -4.09
C GLY A 670 -30.09 -8.13 -2.61
N ASN A 671 -29.46 -9.11 -1.96
CA ASN A 671 -28.93 -8.97 -0.60
C ASN A 671 -27.88 -7.86 -0.52
N VAL A 672 -26.92 -7.83 -1.46
CA VAL A 672 -25.92 -6.77 -1.53
C VAL A 672 -26.58 -5.40 -1.79
N ALA A 673 -27.54 -5.32 -2.71
CA ALA A 673 -28.28 -4.08 -2.97
C ALA A 673 -29.03 -3.56 -1.73
N SER A 674 -29.68 -4.45 -0.97
CA SER A 674 -30.33 -4.11 0.30
C SER A 674 -29.33 -3.59 1.34
N GLY A 675 -28.14 -4.20 1.44
CA GLY A 675 -27.08 -3.72 2.32
C GLY A 675 -26.58 -2.33 1.91
N MET A 676 -26.36 -2.10 0.62
CA MET A 676 -25.89 -0.81 0.11
C MET A 676 -26.96 0.29 0.22
N GLU A 677 -28.25 -0.03 0.06
CA GLU A 677 -29.35 0.90 0.36
C GLU A 677 -29.33 1.33 1.84
N TYR A 678 -29.08 0.39 2.75
CA TYR A 678 -28.92 0.70 4.15
C TYR A 678 -27.71 1.62 4.40
N LEU A 679 -26.56 1.35 3.78
CA LEU A 679 -25.38 2.21 3.90
C LEU A 679 -25.62 3.62 3.35
N GLU A 680 -26.30 3.74 2.20
CA GLU A 680 -26.74 5.01 1.62
C GLU A 680 -27.60 5.80 2.64
N SER A 681 -28.56 5.13 3.32
CA SER A 681 -29.38 5.76 4.35
C SER A 681 -28.60 6.26 5.57
N LYS A 682 -27.42 5.68 5.82
CA LYS A 682 -26.48 6.07 6.89
C LYS A 682 -25.43 7.06 6.42
N LYS A 683 -25.53 7.54 5.16
CA LYS A 683 -24.53 8.37 4.47
C LYS A 683 -23.14 7.76 4.49
N CYS A 684 -23.07 6.44 4.41
CA CYS A 684 -21.83 5.68 4.38
C CYS A 684 -21.45 5.34 2.94
N ILE A 685 -20.26 5.75 2.54
CA ILE A 685 -19.66 5.42 1.25
C ILE A 685 -18.67 4.28 1.49
N HIS A 686 -18.89 3.12 0.86
CA HIS A 686 -18.13 1.89 1.10
C HIS A 686 -16.73 1.96 0.50
N ARG A 687 -16.61 2.36 -0.77
CA ARG A 687 -15.39 2.61 -1.55
C ARG A 687 -14.57 1.38 -1.99
N ASP A 688 -14.86 0.20 -1.47
CA ASP A 688 -14.24 -1.07 -1.88
C ASP A 688 -15.28 -2.19 -2.00
N LEU A 689 -16.43 -1.91 -2.62
CA LEU A 689 -17.45 -2.94 -2.85
C LEU A 689 -17.01 -3.87 -3.98
N ALA A 690 -16.86 -5.16 -3.68
CA ALA A 690 -16.49 -6.21 -4.62
C ALA A 690 -16.94 -7.57 -4.09
N ALA A 691 -17.02 -8.60 -4.94
CA ALA A 691 -17.41 -9.95 -4.50
C ALA A 691 -16.45 -10.50 -3.42
N ARG A 692 -15.14 -10.22 -3.53
CA ARG A 692 -14.13 -10.60 -2.50
C ARG A 692 -14.36 -10.00 -1.11
N ASN A 693 -15.11 -8.90 -1.03
CA ASN A 693 -15.42 -8.17 0.21
C ASN A 693 -16.86 -8.42 0.67
N CYS A 694 -17.54 -9.40 0.07
CA CYS A 694 -18.82 -9.90 0.53
C CYS A 694 -18.64 -11.32 1.09
N LEU A 695 -19.44 -11.68 2.08
CA LEU A 695 -19.42 -12.98 2.73
C LEU A 695 -20.75 -13.70 2.50
N VAL A 696 -20.69 -15.02 2.36
CA VAL A 696 -21.90 -15.83 2.20
C VAL A 696 -22.23 -16.51 3.53
N ALA A 697 -23.40 -16.20 4.06
CA ALA A 697 -23.99 -16.82 5.25
C ALA A 697 -24.97 -17.93 4.86
N GLU A 698 -25.56 -18.58 5.85
CA GLU A 698 -26.53 -19.66 5.65
C GLU A 698 -27.66 -19.25 4.70
N ASN A 699 -28.20 -20.23 3.97
CA ASN A 699 -29.27 -20.03 2.98
C ASN A 699 -28.90 -19.05 1.85
N ASN A 700 -27.61 -19.02 1.48
CA ASN A 700 -27.04 -18.16 0.44
C ASN A 700 -27.27 -16.66 0.70
N MET A 701 -27.36 -16.24 1.96
CA MET A 701 -27.50 -14.84 2.31
C MET A 701 -26.16 -14.13 2.16
N VAL A 702 -26.09 -13.07 1.35
CA VAL A 702 -24.85 -12.29 1.19
C VAL A 702 -24.80 -11.13 2.18
N LYS A 703 -23.65 -10.94 2.81
CA LYS A 703 -23.35 -9.83 3.74
C LYS A 703 -22.14 -9.04 3.27
N ILE A 704 -22.22 -7.73 3.32
CA ILE A 704 -21.11 -6.83 2.98
C ILE A 704 -20.13 -6.76 4.15
N SER A 705 -18.83 -6.78 3.84
CA SER A 705 -17.72 -6.76 4.80
C SER A 705 -16.60 -5.83 4.33
N ASP A 706 -15.54 -5.73 5.13
CA ASP A 706 -14.33 -4.92 4.93
C ASP A 706 -14.57 -3.41 4.79
N PHE A 707 -14.98 -2.77 5.89
CA PHE A 707 -15.25 -1.33 5.96
C PHE A 707 -13.99 -0.49 6.18
N GLY A 708 -12.78 -1.04 5.97
CA GLY A 708 -11.52 -0.34 6.23
C GLY A 708 -11.30 0.91 5.37
N MET A 709 -11.94 0.98 4.20
CA MET A 709 -11.89 2.14 3.30
C MET A 709 -13.11 3.07 3.43
N SER A 710 -14.14 2.66 4.15
CA SER A 710 -15.43 3.35 4.17
C SER A 710 -15.37 4.69 4.91
N ARG A 711 -16.23 5.62 4.51
CA ARG A 711 -16.33 6.97 5.11
C ARG A 711 -17.79 7.35 5.30
N GLN A 712 -18.08 8.04 6.39
CA GLN A 712 -19.40 8.60 6.66
C GLN A 712 -19.29 10.11 6.48
N GLU A 713 -19.99 10.66 5.49
CA GLU A 713 -19.90 12.08 5.12
C GLU A 713 -21.30 12.70 5.10
N ASP A 714 -21.47 13.84 5.77
CA ASP A 714 -22.79 14.43 5.94
C ASP A 714 -23.37 15.05 4.66
N ASP A 715 -22.51 15.55 3.78
CA ASP A 715 -22.84 16.10 2.46
C ASP A 715 -22.86 15.02 1.35
N GLY A 716 -22.55 13.77 1.70
CA GLY A 716 -22.54 12.63 0.78
C GLY A 716 -21.34 12.58 -0.16
N VAL A 717 -20.32 13.42 0.01
CA VAL A 717 -19.15 13.47 -0.87
C VAL A 717 -17.86 13.37 -0.08
N TYR A 718 -17.09 12.31 -0.33
CA TYR A 718 -15.74 12.18 0.20
C TYR A 718 -14.71 12.59 -0.86
N SER A 719 -13.92 13.62 -0.56
CA SER A 719 -12.78 14.05 -1.39
C SER A 719 -11.48 13.48 -0.82
N ALA A 720 -10.83 12.59 -1.57
CA ALA A 720 -9.57 11.99 -1.16
C ALA A 720 -8.38 12.94 -1.39
N GLU A 721 -7.91 13.61 -0.34
CA GLU A 721 -6.66 14.36 -0.37
C GLU A 721 -5.45 13.42 -0.21
N GLY A 722 -4.49 13.46 -1.14
CA GLY A 722 -3.23 12.71 -1.03
C GLY A 722 -3.35 11.20 -1.31
N GLY A 723 -3.29 10.85 -2.60
CA GLY A 723 -3.10 9.50 -3.17
C GLY A 723 -3.30 8.30 -2.24
N LEU A 724 -4.47 7.65 -2.32
CA LEU A 724 -4.64 6.32 -1.73
C LEU A 724 -3.64 5.34 -2.35
N ARG A 725 -2.78 4.74 -1.52
CA ARG A 725 -1.73 3.81 -1.97
C ARG A 725 -2.26 2.48 -2.54
N GLN A 726 -3.55 2.17 -2.34
CA GLN A 726 -4.23 0.98 -2.91
C GLN A 726 -5.67 1.37 -3.26
N ILE A 727 -5.94 1.59 -4.54
CA ILE A 727 -7.29 1.82 -5.06
C ILE A 727 -7.67 0.58 -5.90
N PRO A 728 -8.85 -0.04 -5.69
CA PRO A 728 -9.31 -1.18 -6.49
C PRO A 728 -9.76 -0.70 -7.88
N VAL A 729 -8.80 -0.35 -8.74
CA VAL A 729 -9.03 0.41 -9.99
C VAL A 729 -10.17 -0.13 -10.84
N LYS A 730 -10.23 -1.46 -11.04
CA LYS A 730 -11.25 -2.11 -11.88
C LYS A 730 -12.67 -2.06 -11.32
N TRP A 731 -12.83 -1.79 -10.02
CA TRP A 731 -14.12 -1.62 -9.36
C TRP A 731 -14.47 -0.14 -9.14
N THR A 732 -13.51 0.77 -9.30
CA THR A 732 -13.68 2.17 -8.93
C THR A 732 -14.24 2.99 -10.10
N ALA A 733 -15.21 3.86 -9.82
CA ALA A 733 -15.80 4.76 -10.81
C ALA A 733 -14.78 5.79 -11.37
N PRO A 734 -14.95 6.27 -12.62
CA PRO A 734 -14.01 7.18 -13.26
C PRO A 734 -13.83 8.50 -12.50
N GLU A 735 -14.89 9.10 -11.97
CA GLU A 735 -14.82 10.34 -11.20
C GLU A 735 -14.03 10.19 -9.89
N ALA A 736 -14.11 9.01 -9.26
CA ALA A 736 -13.35 8.68 -8.06
C ALA A 736 -11.88 8.42 -8.39
N LEU A 737 -11.58 7.81 -9.53
CA LEU A 737 -10.20 7.59 -10.00
C LEU A 737 -9.51 8.88 -10.47
N ASN A 738 -10.23 9.75 -11.17
CA ASN A 738 -9.67 10.93 -11.80
C ASN A 738 -9.56 12.10 -10.83
N TYR A 739 -10.57 12.29 -9.99
CA TYR A 739 -10.71 13.49 -9.16
C TYR A 739 -10.73 13.17 -7.66
N GLY A 740 -10.59 11.89 -7.28
CA GLY A 740 -10.65 11.49 -5.86
C GLY A 740 -12.03 11.68 -5.23
N ARG A 741 -13.08 11.85 -6.04
CA ARG A 741 -14.45 12.15 -5.59
C ARG A 741 -15.25 10.86 -5.42
N TYR A 742 -15.40 10.40 -4.17
CA TYR A 742 -16.19 9.23 -3.82
C TYR A 742 -17.57 9.64 -3.32
N THR A 743 -18.61 8.95 -3.78
CA THR A 743 -20.02 9.15 -3.41
C THR A 743 -20.78 7.83 -3.45
N THR A 744 -22.05 7.81 -3.03
CA THR A 744 -22.91 6.62 -3.20
C THR A 744 -23.02 6.19 -4.67
N GLU A 745 -23.07 7.13 -5.61
CA GLU A 745 -23.10 6.82 -7.05
C GLU A 745 -21.80 6.17 -7.53
N SER A 746 -20.66 6.45 -6.89
CA SER A 746 -19.42 5.74 -7.16
C SER A 746 -19.44 4.30 -6.64
N ASP A 747 -20.16 4.03 -5.55
CA ASP A 747 -20.41 2.65 -5.09
C ASP A 747 -21.42 1.93 -5.99
N VAL A 748 -22.37 2.63 -6.63
CA VAL A 748 -23.27 2.05 -7.64
C VAL A 748 -22.48 1.51 -8.83
N TRP A 749 -21.41 2.19 -9.25
CA TRP A 749 -20.49 1.67 -10.27
C TRP A 749 -19.86 0.35 -9.83
N SER A 750 -19.32 0.32 -8.60
CA SER A 750 -18.74 -0.88 -7.99
C SER A 750 -19.74 -2.03 -7.92
N PHE A 751 -21.02 -1.73 -7.62
CA PHE A 751 -22.11 -2.71 -7.64
C PHE A 751 -22.36 -3.26 -9.04
N GLY A 752 -22.27 -2.45 -10.09
CA GLY A 752 -22.30 -2.92 -11.48
C GLY A 752 -21.20 -3.95 -11.78
N VAL A 753 -19.98 -3.71 -11.27
CA VAL A 753 -18.87 -4.67 -11.39
C VAL A 753 -19.15 -5.94 -10.58
N LEU A 754 -19.72 -5.85 -9.38
CA LEU A 754 -20.13 -7.01 -8.57
C LEU A 754 -21.23 -7.85 -9.25
N LEU A 755 -22.19 -7.22 -9.92
CA LEU A 755 -23.15 -7.93 -10.77
C LEU A 755 -22.41 -8.72 -11.86
N TRP A 756 -21.46 -8.09 -12.54
CA TRP A 756 -20.66 -8.77 -13.57
C TRP A 756 -19.86 -9.94 -13.00
N GLU A 757 -19.21 -9.78 -11.84
CA GLU A 757 -18.53 -10.87 -11.13
C GLU A 757 -19.49 -12.02 -10.82
N THR A 758 -20.71 -11.70 -10.34
CA THR A 758 -21.71 -12.70 -9.96
C THR A 758 -22.16 -13.53 -11.16
N PHE A 759 -22.55 -12.88 -12.25
CA PHE A 759 -23.11 -13.55 -13.42
C PHE A 759 -22.05 -14.15 -14.36
N SER A 760 -20.77 -13.80 -14.17
CA SER A 760 -19.64 -14.52 -14.77
C SER A 760 -19.08 -15.63 -13.88
N LEU A 761 -19.73 -15.93 -12.74
CA LEU A 761 -19.32 -16.97 -11.80
C LEU A 761 -17.89 -16.74 -11.26
N GLY A 762 -17.55 -15.48 -11.00
CA GLY A 762 -16.30 -15.08 -10.37
C GLY A 762 -15.11 -14.90 -11.32
N MET A 763 -15.36 -14.64 -12.61
CA MET A 763 -14.29 -14.20 -13.51
C MET A 763 -13.70 -12.86 -13.06
N THR A 764 -12.46 -12.60 -13.44
CA THR A 764 -11.79 -11.33 -13.15
C THR A 764 -12.32 -10.22 -14.07
N PRO A 765 -12.80 -9.08 -13.55
CA PRO A 765 -13.24 -7.96 -14.39
C PRO A 765 -12.14 -7.43 -15.31
N TYR A 766 -12.53 -6.95 -16.50
CA TYR A 766 -11.61 -6.44 -17.53
C TYR A 766 -10.42 -7.39 -17.73
N THR A 767 -10.72 -8.66 -18.01
CA THR A 767 -9.69 -9.66 -18.35
C THR A 767 -8.75 -9.10 -19.41
N SER A 768 -7.47 -9.48 -19.35
CA SER A 768 -6.38 -9.03 -20.24
C SER A 768 -6.05 -7.53 -20.25
N MET A 769 -6.71 -6.69 -19.44
CA MET A 769 -6.34 -5.27 -19.26
C MET A 769 -5.62 -5.03 -17.93
N THR A 770 -4.54 -4.25 -17.98
CA THR A 770 -3.90 -3.66 -16.78
C THR A 770 -4.79 -2.58 -16.16
N ASN A 771 -4.50 -2.16 -14.93
CA ASN A 771 -5.25 -1.07 -14.27
C ASN A 771 -5.21 0.24 -15.08
N GLN A 772 -4.06 0.56 -15.68
CA GLN A 772 -3.92 1.75 -16.51
C GLN A 772 -4.74 1.65 -17.80
N GLN A 773 -4.65 0.54 -18.51
CA GLN A 773 -5.45 0.31 -19.72
C GLN A 773 -6.95 0.32 -19.42
N THR A 774 -7.38 -0.29 -18.30
CA THR A 774 -8.78 -0.28 -17.89
C THR A 774 -9.28 1.16 -17.73
N ARG A 775 -8.50 2.02 -17.07
CA ARG A 775 -8.83 3.44 -16.91
C ARG A 775 -8.96 4.13 -18.27
N GLU A 776 -7.98 3.95 -19.16
CA GLU A 776 -7.97 4.57 -20.49
C GLU A 776 -9.15 4.12 -21.36
N GLU A 777 -9.50 2.83 -21.36
CA GLU A 777 -10.61 2.31 -22.16
C GLU A 777 -11.98 2.72 -21.59
N VAL A 778 -12.13 2.73 -20.26
CA VAL A 778 -13.36 3.23 -19.61
C VAL A 778 -13.62 4.71 -19.95
N GLU A 779 -12.56 5.53 -20.01
CA GLU A 779 -12.63 6.92 -20.46
C GLU A 779 -13.07 7.04 -21.93
N LYS A 780 -12.63 6.13 -22.81
CA LYS A 780 -13.06 6.06 -24.21
C LYS A 780 -14.50 5.55 -24.39
N GLY A 781 -15.18 5.18 -23.30
CA GLY A 781 -16.55 4.70 -23.30
C GLY A 781 -16.70 3.18 -23.33
N TYR A 782 -15.61 2.42 -23.27
CA TYR A 782 -15.68 0.96 -23.18
C TYR A 782 -16.36 0.52 -21.88
N ARG A 783 -17.21 -0.51 -21.97
CA ARG A 783 -17.81 -1.21 -20.83
C ARG A 783 -17.75 -2.71 -21.09
N MET A 784 -17.66 -3.50 -20.02
CA MET A 784 -17.59 -4.96 -20.16
C MET A 784 -18.89 -5.50 -20.80
N PRO A 785 -18.82 -6.47 -21.72
CA PRO A 785 -20.00 -7.15 -22.23
C PRO A 785 -20.65 -7.99 -21.13
N ALA A 786 -21.95 -8.23 -21.27
CA ALA A 786 -22.67 -9.11 -20.35
C ALA A 786 -22.09 -10.54 -20.41
N PRO A 787 -21.91 -11.24 -19.27
CA PRO A 787 -21.46 -12.63 -19.26
C PRO A 787 -22.42 -13.56 -19.98
N ASN A 788 -21.90 -14.67 -20.51
CA ASN A 788 -22.72 -15.71 -21.14
C ASN A 788 -23.77 -16.26 -20.17
N GLY A 789 -25.02 -16.34 -20.62
CA GLY A 789 -26.14 -16.81 -19.78
C GLY A 789 -26.69 -15.77 -18.79
N CYS A 790 -26.20 -14.53 -18.81
CA CYS A 790 -26.74 -13.45 -17.98
C CYS A 790 -28.14 -13.01 -18.48
N PRO A 791 -29.16 -12.91 -17.60
CA PRO A 791 -30.48 -12.40 -17.97
C PRO A 791 -30.40 -10.96 -18.52
N VAL A 792 -31.21 -10.66 -19.54
CA VAL A 792 -31.21 -9.36 -20.23
C VAL A 792 -31.53 -8.21 -19.27
N GLU A 793 -32.41 -8.45 -18.32
CA GLU A 793 -32.80 -7.49 -17.28
C GLU A 793 -31.60 -7.11 -16.41
N VAL A 794 -30.77 -8.10 -16.06
CA VAL A 794 -29.55 -7.89 -15.27
C VAL A 794 -28.48 -7.20 -16.10
N SER A 795 -28.34 -7.56 -17.39
CA SER A 795 -27.44 -6.85 -18.31
C SER A 795 -27.79 -5.35 -18.40
N ARG A 796 -29.08 -5.01 -18.51
CA ARG A 796 -29.55 -3.60 -18.49
C ARG A 796 -29.23 -2.91 -17.17
N LEU A 797 -29.39 -3.60 -16.04
CA LEU A 797 -28.99 -3.07 -14.73
C LEU A 797 -27.49 -2.77 -14.69
N MET A 798 -26.63 -3.70 -15.10
CA MET A 798 -25.18 -3.50 -15.18
C MET A 798 -24.82 -2.26 -16.01
N THR A 799 -25.38 -2.13 -17.21
CA THR A 799 -25.14 -0.97 -18.09
C THR A 799 -25.62 0.35 -17.47
N SER A 800 -26.72 0.33 -16.71
CA SER A 800 -27.21 1.51 -16.00
C SER A 800 -26.31 1.92 -14.81
N CYS A 801 -25.67 0.96 -14.15
CA CYS A 801 -24.69 1.24 -13.10
C CYS A 801 -23.41 1.90 -13.65
N TRP A 802 -23.04 1.60 -14.90
CA TRP A 802 -21.82 2.13 -15.53
C TRP A 802 -22.03 3.35 -16.43
N GLN A 803 -23.11 4.11 -16.23
CA GLN A 803 -23.25 5.43 -16.83
C GLN A 803 -22.07 6.32 -16.41
N TYR A 804 -21.46 7.01 -17.37
CA TYR A 804 -20.26 7.82 -17.11
C TYR A 804 -20.56 8.94 -16.12
N ASP A 805 -21.60 9.74 -16.38
CA ASP A 805 -22.09 10.74 -15.42
C ASP A 805 -22.75 10.03 -14.22
N PRO A 806 -22.26 10.25 -12.98
CA PRO A 806 -22.82 9.67 -11.76
C PRO A 806 -24.31 9.93 -11.60
N LYS A 807 -24.83 11.09 -12.04
CA LYS A 807 -26.24 11.47 -11.90
C LYS A 807 -27.20 10.58 -12.69
N ASN A 808 -26.70 9.91 -13.71
CA ASN A 808 -27.49 9.02 -14.56
C ASN A 808 -27.52 7.58 -14.02
N ARG A 809 -26.80 7.29 -12.94
CA ARG A 809 -26.79 5.97 -12.30
C ARG A 809 -28.02 5.82 -11.39
N PRO A 810 -28.58 4.60 -11.26
CA PRO A 810 -29.73 4.36 -10.37
C PRO A 810 -29.32 4.41 -8.90
N SER A 811 -30.24 4.77 -8.00
CA SER A 811 -30.02 4.64 -6.55
C SER A 811 -30.07 3.18 -6.10
N PHE A 812 -29.49 2.87 -4.93
CA PHE A 812 -29.53 1.51 -4.40
C PHE A 812 -30.94 1.04 -4.07
N LYS A 813 -31.81 1.95 -3.61
CA LYS A 813 -33.26 1.67 -3.47
C LYS A 813 -33.90 1.17 -4.76
N LYS A 814 -33.57 1.79 -5.90
CA LYS A 814 -34.08 1.34 -7.21
C LYS A 814 -33.46 0.00 -7.62
N LEU A 815 -32.17 -0.19 -7.40
CA LEU A 815 -31.47 -1.44 -7.70
C LEU A 815 -32.02 -2.62 -6.88
N HIS A 816 -32.25 -2.42 -5.59
CA HIS A 816 -32.83 -3.42 -4.70
C HIS A 816 -34.25 -3.80 -5.14
N TYR A 817 -35.10 -2.81 -5.45
CA TYR A 817 -36.44 -3.05 -5.98
C TYR A 817 -36.43 -3.84 -7.30
N LEU A 818 -35.53 -3.50 -8.23
CA LEU A 818 -35.44 -4.21 -9.52
C LEU A 818 -34.89 -5.63 -9.35
N ALA A 819 -33.91 -5.85 -8.47
CA ALA A 819 -33.44 -7.19 -8.14
C ALA A 819 -34.57 -8.05 -7.55
N PHE A 820 -35.40 -7.48 -6.68
CA PHE A 820 -36.59 -8.15 -6.17
C PHE A 820 -37.57 -8.52 -7.29
N CYS A 821 -37.86 -7.60 -8.21
CA CYS A 821 -38.78 -7.85 -9.32
C CYS A 821 -38.27 -8.93 -10.29
N ILE A 822 -36.96 -9.04 -10.49
CA ILE A 822 -36.35 -10.09 -11.34
C ILE A 822 -36.35 -11.45 -10.61
N ALA A 823 -36.27 -11.43 -9.27
CA ALA A 823 -36.24 -12.64 -8.46
C ALA A 823 -37.62 -13.28 -8.26
N VAL A 824 -38.71 -12.51 -8.30
CA VAL A 824 -40.09 -13.01 -8.23
C VAL A 824 -40.42 -13.69 -9.56
#